data_AF-A0A538CXU0-F1
#
_entry.id   AF-A0A538CXU0-F1
#
_cell.length_a   1.000
_cell.length_b   1.000
_cell.length_c   1.000
_cell.angle_alpha   90.00
_cell.angle_beta   90.00
_cell.angle_gamma   90.00
#
_symmetry.space_group_name_H-M   'P 1'
#
loop_
_entity.id
_entity.type
_entity.pdbx_description
1 polymer ?
#
loop_
_entity_poly.entity_id
_entity_poly.type
_entity_poly.pdbx_seq_one_letter_code
_entity_poly.pdbx_strand_id
1 'polypeptide(L)'
;MDRTQAQVLGAIGIRRRDGRELPLGSALVQRLVAVLVTEQGRPISRDRLTEVLWADSPPEGPHNNLAVYISRLRTGWDRDSIETSPAGYALSRAVEVDAALFEQLIGRARATDLADALVVYDEALALWRGPAFGSLADEWWARPTAVRLEQLRLVAMAERIEVLLSVADADRAAADSEVLLAADPLRESFVTVRMRALHQGGRSAEALRVAAAFRRRLTEQAGLSASPALDELERQILEHDPAAARATVTRSLRGYVFGELLSQGGHGSVYEATQPSLSRDVAIKVLHKDRADSPEFIRRFEAEAQFVARLEHPSIVPLYDYWREPGRAYLVFRLLRGGSLGDRVARREQIAIEDVDLLVERVGDALHSSHRRGVVHRDVRAANVLYDEDGRPYLADFGIALEHASADEASDDVASFARMLLPLVTEEPAREAQRSLLHRAALNEVSSARDLVVQWRASRELVTPTPTPHRARQQRRAGNPFVGLRVFDETDAAIFFGRAAAVSDVVALVPKQPCVTIVGPSGAGKSSLVRAGVTPRLREQGCVVTTMTPGVRPLFSLGVALRRIATEEQLAAHPDDVGALLRALATSQPTVLVVDQMEELWTQSVPDDRDAFIGLLQEGVVRVIATIRADFYDRPLGDRRLGPLVQTGSYALTALSAAQLASAITGPLEGTGVTAEPGLVAQIISDVDNEPAPLPLVQFVLASLFDARATDTLTLDDYEARDGVVGAITSEAERMYQQLEPRQQEQLRELFASLVTPGESSSDDTRRRAPRAEFAHIDTELIERLDHLRLLTFDRDPATGAPTVEIAHEALLNHWPRLREWTDG
;
A
#
# COMPACT_ATOMS: atom_id res chain seq x y z
N MET A 1 28.18 -23.46 10.84
CA MET A 1 28.27 -22.50 11.96
C MET A 1 29.75 -22.17 12.22
N ASP A 2 30.40 -21.46 11.30
CA ASP A 2 31.87 -21.30 11.32
C ASP A 2 32.27 -19.86 10.96
N ARG A 3 31.53 -18.88 11.50
CA ARG A 3 31.73 -17.44 11.22
C ARG A 3 32.08 -16.70 12.50
N THR A 4 32.91 -15.67 12.32
CA THR A 4 33.38 -14.78 13.38
C THR A 4 32.26 -13.78 13.70
N GLN A 5 31.94 -13.60 14.99
CA GLN A 5 30.78 -12.82 15.44
C GLN A 5 31.19 -11.57 16.23
N ALA A 6 30.60 -10.42 15.91
CA ALA A 6 30.64 -9.21 16.71
C ALA A 6 29.42 -9.16 17.64
N GLN A 7 29.64 -8.71 18.87
CA GLN A 7 28.64 -8.76 19.93
C GLN A 7 28.40 -7.36 20.50
N VAL A 8 27.16 -6.87 20.38
CA VAL A 8 26.72 -5.57 20.90
C VAL A 8 25.40 -5.63 21.68
N LEU A 9 24.71 -6.77 21.72
CA LEU A 9 23.52 -6.98 22.57
C LEU A 9 23.92 -7.31 24.02
N GLY A 10 24.67 -6.40 24.63
CA GLY A 10 25.33 -6.55 25.92
C GLY A 10 26.69 -5.87 25.93
N ALA A 11 27.62 -6.38 26.76
CA ALA A 11 29.01 -5.94 26.73
C ALA A 11 29.62 -6.17 25.33
N ILE A 12 30.40 -5.18 24.85
CA ILE A 12 31.04 -5.25 23.54
C ILE A 12 32.03 -6.41 23.50
N GLY A 13 31.84 -7.30 22.53
CA GLY A 13 32.63 -8.53 22.42
C GLY A 13 32.89 -8.93 20.98
N ILE A 14 33.86 -9.82 20.82
CA ILE A 14 34.14 -10.52 19.57
C ILE A 14 34.28 -12.00 19.90
N ARG A 15 33.53 -12.85 19.19
CA ARG A 15 33.63 -14.30 19.27
C ARG A 15 34.27 -14.84 17.98
N ARG A 16 35.38 -15.55 18.13
CA ARG A 16 36.13 -16.13 17.02
C ARG A 16 35.43 -17.35 16.43
N ARG A 17 35.86 -17.80 15.23
CA ARG A 17 35.34 -19.03 14.59
C ARG A 17 35.54 -20.27 15.45
N ASP A 18 36.65 -20.32 16.21
CA ASP A 18 36.95 -21.39 17.17
C ASP A 18 36.07 -21.36 18.45
N GLY A 19 35.10 -20.43 18.51
CA GLY A 19 34.16 -20.27 19.61
C GLY A 19 34.71 -19.51 20.82
N ARG A 20 35.98 -19.09 20.81
CA ARG A 20 36.59 -18.35 21.92
C ARG A 20 36.30 -16.85 21.83
N GLU A 21 36.12 -16.21 22.97
CA GLU A 21 36.01 -14.75 23.05
C GLU A 21 37.38 -14.09 22.93
N LEU A 22 37.46 -13.02 22.15
CA LEU A 22 38.62 -12.15 22.04
C LEU A 22 38.56 -11.08 23.13
N PRO A 23 39.52 -11.03 24.07
CA PRO A 23 39.58 -9.96 25.05
C PRO A 23 39.91 -8.62 24.36
N LEU A 24 38.94 -7.70 24.33
CA LEU A 24 39.11 -6.38 23.70
C LEU A 24 40.00 -5.43 24.51
N GLY A 25 40.17 -5.69 25.81
CA GLY A 25 41.13 -5.00 26.67
C GLY A 25 40.76 -3.55 27.00
N SER A 26 40.94 -2.63 26.04
CA SER A 26 40.77 -1.18 26.26
C SER A 26 39.40 -0.66 25.84
N ALA A 27 38.92 0.38 26.54
CA ALA A 27 37.68 1.09 26.20
C ALA A 27 37.72 1.67 24.78
N LEU A 28 38.89 2.08 24.28
CA LEU A 28 39.07 2.55 22.90
C LEU A 28 38.82 1.43 21.87
N VAL A 29 39.29 0.21 22.14
CA VAL A 29 39.05 -0.92 21.24
C VAL A 29 37.57 -1.32 21.25
N GLN A 30 36.92 -1.29 22.42
CA GLN A 30 35.48 -1.52 22.53
C GLN A 30 34.67 -0.47 21.76
N ARG A 31 35.00 0.83 21.89
CA ARG A 31 34.40 1.90 21.08
C ARG A 31 34.61 1.69 19.59
N LEU A 32 35.81 1.28 19.18
CA LEU A 32 36.13 1.01 17.78
C LEU A 32 35.29 -0.14 17.21
N VAL A 33 35.13 -1.23 17.94
CA VAL A 33 34.27 -2.34 17.52
C VAL A 33 32.82 -1.90 17.46
N ALA A 34 32.33 -1.21 18.49
CA ALA A 34 30.95 -0.73 18.57
C ALA A 34 30.58 0.21 17.41
N VAL A 35 31.43 1.18 17.08
CA VAL A 35 31.17 2.11 15.96
C VAL A 35 31.26 1.42 14.59
N LEU A 36 32.16 0.44 14.43
CA LEU A 36 32.23 -0.36 13.20
C LEU A 36 30.99 -1.25 13.02
N VAL A 37 30.37 -1.69 14.12
CA VAL A 37 29.11 -2.46 14.10
C VAL A 37 27.91 -1.57 13.74
N THR A 38 27.85 -0.32 14.21
CA THR A 38 26.70 0.57 13.91
C THR A 38 26.52 0.85 12.42
N GLU A 39 27.60 0.80 11.64
CA GLU A 39 27.60 1.04 10.19
C GLU A 39 28.19 -0.18 9.44
N GLN A 40 27.76 -1.39 9.79
CA GLN A 40 28.31 -2.61 9.20
C GLN A 40 28.29 -2.57 7.67
N GLY A 41 29.41 -2.93 7.04
CA GLY A 41 29.54 -2.97 5.59
C GLY A 41 29.57 -1.60 4.90
N ARG A 42 29.60 -0.50 5.67
CA ARG A 42 29.80 0.87 5.19
C ARG A 42 31.14 1.42 5.68
N PRO A 43 31.93 2.09 4.82
CA PRO A 43 33.18 2.70 5.24
C PRO A 43 32.93 3.90 6.14
N ILE A 44 33.49 3.88 7.34
CA ILE A 44 33.49 5.02 8.27
C ILE A 44 34.78 5.80 8.07
N SER A 45 34.67 7.10 7.84
CA SER A 45 35.84 7.96 7.61
C SER A 45 36.81 7.96 8.79
N ARG A 46 38.09 8.15 8.49
CA ARG A 46 39.15 8.20 9.53
C ARG A 46 38.91 9.33 10.52
N ASP A 47 38.37 10.45 10.05
CA ASP A 47 38.04 11.60 10.88
C ASP A 47 36.87 11.29 11.81
N ARG A 48 35.82 10.63 11.30
CA ARG A 48 34.69 10.22 12.12
C ARG A 48 35.07 9.18 13.18
N LEU A 49 35.89 8.20 12.82
CA LEU A 49 36.42 7.23 13.78
C LEU A 49 37.30 7.91 14.84
N THR A 50 38.07 8.94 14.45
CA THR A 50 38.88 9.71 15.37
C THR A 50 38.02 10.48 16.38
N GLU A 51 36.99 11.17 15.88
CA GLU A 51 36.01 11.89 16.68
C GLU A 51 35.33 10.97 17.71
N VAL A 52 34.91 9.78 17.29
CA VAL A 52 34.23 8.81 18.18
C VAL A 52 35.17 8.21 19.23
N LEU A 53 36.41 7.90 18.86
CA LEU A 53 37.35 7.24 19.77
C LEU A 53 37.87 8.18 20.85
N TRP A 54 38.28 9.39 20.45
CA TRP A 54 39.02 10.30 21.32
C TRP A 54 38.26 11.56 21.70
N ALA A 55 37.07 11.81 21.11
CA ALA A 55 36.25 13.00 21.37
C ALA A 55 37.11 14.27 21.38
N ASP A 56 37.08 15.04 22.47
CA ASP A 56 37.76 16.32 22.63
C ASP A 56 39.27 16.22 22.94
N SER A 57 39.85 15.01 22.98
CA SER A 57 41.27 14.80 23.35
C SER A 57 42.01 13.82 22.40
N PRO A 58 42.14 14.15 21.11
CA PRO A 58 42.88 13.33 20.15
C PRO A 58 44.40 13.31 20.45
N PRO A 59 45.08 12.16 20.28
CA PRO A 59 46.53 12.08 20.41
C PRO A 59 47.25 12.75 19.22
N GLU A 60 48.56 13.04 19.37
CA GLU A 60 49.39 13.49 18.25
C GLU A 60 49.37 12.44 17.12
N GLY A 61 48.94 12.84 15.92
CA GLY A 61 48.78 11.94 14.77
C GLY A 61 47.65 10.91 14.94
N PRO A 62 46.37 11.34 15.05
CA PRO A 62 45.25 10.45 15.39
C PRO A 62 45.03 9.34 14.35
N HIS A 63 45.23 9.63 13.06
CA HIS A 63 45.07 8.64 11.99
C HIS A 63 46.11 7.51 12.07
N ASN A 64 47.36 7.84 12.45
CA ASN A 64 48.40 6.83 12.64
C ASN A 64 48.07 5.93 13.84
N ASN A 65 47.58 6.52 14.93
CA ASN A 65 47.11 5.77 16.09
C ASN A 65 45.91 4.87 15.74
N LEU A 66 44.93 5.38 14.98
CA LEU A 66 43.79 4.60 14.48
C LEU A 66 44.26 3.39 13.67
N ALA A 67 45.24 3.57 12.76
CA ALA A 67 45.79 2.48 11.97
C ALA A 67 46.44 1.38 12.83
N VAL A 68 47.08 1.74 13.95
CA VAL A 68 47.63 0.77 14.93
C VAL A 68 46.51 -0.03 15.59
N TYR A 69 45.42 0.62 16.02
CA TYR A 69 44.28 -0.07 16.62
C TYR A 69 43.58 -1.01 15.64
N ILE A 70 43.38 -0.58 14.38
CA ILE A 70 42.82 -1.43 13.32
C ILE A 70 43.72 -2.63 13.03
N SER A 71 45.04 -2.43 12.96
CA SER A 71 46.00 -3.52 12.73
C SER A 71 45.98 -4.55 13.87
N ARG A 72 45.91 -4.08 15.12
CA ARG A 72 45.76 -4.95 16.31
C ARG A 72 44.45 -5.72 16.29
N LEU A 73 43.34 -5.06 15.97
CA LEU A 73 42.03 -5.71 15.83
C LEU A 73 42.05 -6.79 14.74
N ARG A 74 42.62 -6.53 13.56
CA ARG A 74 42.77 -7.54 12.50
C ARG A 74 43.59 -8.76 12.92
N THR A 75 44.64 -8.55 13.71
CA THR A 75 45.49 -9.64 14.21
C THR A 75 44.75 -10.47 15.26
N GLY A 76 43.91 -9.82 16.07
CA GLY A 76 43.11 -10.47 17.11
C GLY A 76 41.78 -11.06 16.63
N TRP A 77 41.18 -10.53 15.57
CA TRP A 77 39.86 -10.94 15.11
C TRP A 77 39.97 -11.96 13.97
N ASP A 78 40.16 -11.48 12.75
CA ASP A 78 40.68 -12.14 11.55
C ASP A 78 41.12 -11.01 10.60
N ARG A 79 42.06 -11.27 9.68
CA ARG A 79 42.63 -10.22 8.80
C ARG A 79 41.56 -9.53 7.94
N ASP A 80 40.55 -10.29 7.53
CA ASP A 80 39.48 -9.87 6.61
C ASP A 80 38.24 -9.33 7.34
N SER A 81 38.23 -9.30 8.68
CA SER A 81 37.07 -8.80 9.46
C SER A 81 36.84 -7.31 9.29
N ILE A 82 37.89 -6.54 9.00
CA ILE A 82 37.82 -5.09 8.79
C ILE A 82 38.39 -4.81 7.42
N GLU A 83 37.64 -4.12 6.58
CA GLU A 83 38.03 -3.72 5.23
C GLU A 83 38.61 -2.29 5.27
N THR A 84 39.64 -2.03 4.47
CA THR A 84 40.21 -0.68 4.32
C THR A 84 39.92 -0.21 2.90
N SER A 85 39.36 0.99 2.79
CA SER A 85 39.14 1.67 1.53
C SER A 85 39.68 3.11 1.60
N PRO A 86 39.73 3.84 0.46
CA PRO A 86 40.03 5.28 0.48
C PRO A 86 39.06 6.08 1.35
N ALA A 87 37.81 5.62 1.47
CA ALA A 87 36.76 6.24 2.28
C ALA A 87 36.90 5.98 3.79
N GLY A 88 37.76 5.03 4.22
CA GLY A 88 38.03 4.76 5.63
C GLY A 88 38.09 3.27 5.97
N TYR A 89 37.40 2.87 7.04
CA TYR A 89 37.35 1.48 7.53
C TYR A 89 35.91 0.99 7.65
N ALA A 90 35.64 -0.24 7.23
CA ALA A 90 34.32 -0.87 7.35
C ALA A 90 34.44 -2.22 8.07
N LEU A 91 33.45 -2.60 8.87
CA LEU A 91 33.30 -3.98 9.30
C LEU A 91 32.87 -4.82 8.10
N SER A 92 33.56 -5.94 7.84
CA SER A 92 33.21 -6.81 6.72
C SER A 92 31.82 -7.41 6.89
N ARG A 93 31.08 -7.53 5.79
CA ARG A 93 29.75 -8.19 5.77
C ARG A 93 29.83 -9.69 6.08
N ALA A 94 31.01 -10.28 6.00
CA ALA A 94 31.23 -11.67 6.39
C ALA A 94 31.22 -11.88 7.91
N VAL A 95 31.39 -10.81 8.70
CA VAL A 95 31.28 -10.85 10.17
C VAL A 95 29.81 -10.88 10.55
N GLU A 96 29.42 -11.84 11.37
CA GLU A 96 28.04 -11.91 11.88
C GLU A 96 27.88 -10.94 13.05
N VAL A 97 26.82 -10.14 13.08
CA VAL A 97 26.55 -9.22 14.19
C VAL A 97 25.31 -9.73 14.92
N ASP A 98 25.40 -9.90 16.23
CA ASP A 98 24.27 -10.39 17.04
C ASP A 98 23.02 -9.49 16.95
N ALA A 99 23.17 -8.16 16.86
CA ALA A 99 22.08 -7.23 16.61
C ALA A 99 21.38 -7.47 15.26
N ALA A 100 22.15 -7.72 14.19
CA ALA A 100 21.58 -8.01 12.87
C ALA A 100 20.88 -9.38 12.86
N LEU A 101 21.49 -10.40 13.49
CA LEU A 101 20.88 -11.72 13.66
C LEU A 101 19.58 -11.63 14.46
N PHE A 102 19.55 -10.84 15.53
CA PHE A 102 18.34 -10.60 16.33
C PHE A 102 17.21 -10.05 15.46
N GLU A 103 17.46 -9.00 14.67
CA GLU A 103 16.46 -8.43 13.76
C GLU A 103 15.95 -9.45 12.73
N GLN A 104 16.84 -10.25 12.15
CA GLN A 104 16.48 -11.33 11.23
C GLN A 104 15.60 -12.39 11.89
N LEU A 105 15.93 -12.81 13.11
CA LEU A 105 15.14 -13.79 13.87
C LEU A 105 13.75 -13.24 14.23
N ILE A 106 13.64 -11.96 14.59
CA ILE A 106 12.33 -11.33 14.82
C ILE A 106 11.49 -11.30 13.54
N GLY A 107 12.08 -10.95 12.39
CA GLY A 107 11.41 -11.03 11.10
C GLY A 107 10.91 -12.45 10.79
N ARG A 108 11.75 -13.47 11.04
CA ARG A 108 11.40 -14.88 10.84
C ARG A 108 10.28 -15.33 11.79
N ALA A 109 10.34 -14.97 13.06
CA ALA A 109 9.32 -15.32 14.05
C ALA A 109 7.92 -14.81 13.65
N ARG A 110 7.84 -13.58 13.14
CA ARG A 110 6.59 -12.97 12.67
C ARG A 110 6.00 -13.66 11.44
N ALA A 111 6.85 -14.21 10.57
CA ALA A 111 6.45 -14.90 9.35
C ALA A 111 6.04 -16.38 9.59
N THR A 112 6.49 -16.98 10.69
CA THR A 112 6.33 -18.40 11.02
C THR A 112 4.97 -18.69 11.67
N ASP A 113 4.51 -19.94 11.63
CA ASP A 113 3.32 -20.40 12.34
C ASP A 113 3.48 -20.35 13.87
N LEU A 114 2.37 -20.24 14.61
CA LEU A 114 2.36 -19.97 16.06
C LEU A 114 3.18 -20.99 16.88
N ALA A 115 3.15 -22.27 16.50
CA ALA A 115 3.86 -23.33 17.21
C ALA A 115 5.39 -23.16 17.16
N ASP A 116 5.91 -22.71 16.01
CA ASP A 116 7.35 -22.57 15.78
C ASP A 116 7.85 -21.14 16.08
N ALA A 117 6.96 -20.14 16.05
CA ALA A 117 7.28 -18.76 16.37
C ALA A 117 7.88 -18.59 17.77
N LEU A 118 7.39 -19.34 18.77
CA LEU A 118 7.90 -19.30 20.14
C LEU A 118 9.39 -19.68 20.21
N VAL A 119 9.78 -20.73 19.49
CA VAL A 119 11.19 -21.20 19.44
C VAL A 119 12.08 -20.12 18.83
N VAL A 120 11.61 -19.47 17.77
CA VAL A 120 12.38 -18.41 17.10
C VAL A 120 12.49 -17.15 17.98
N TYR A 121 11.44 -16.77 18.71
CA TYR A 121 11.52 -15.67 19.66
C TYR A 121 12.44 -16.00 20.85
N ASP A 122 12.40 -17.23 21.37
CA ASP A 122 13.33 -17.70 22.41
C ASP A 122 14.79 -17.63 21.92
N GLU A 123 15.06 -18.07 20.69
CA GLU A 123 16.38 -17.98 20.05
C GLU A 123 16.84 -16.51 19.91
N ALA A 124 15.95 -15.63 19.44
CA ALA A 124 16.24 -14.21 19.27
C ALA A 124 16.58 -13.54 20.60
N LEU A 125 15.76 -13.75 21.62
CA LEU A 125 15.95 -13.12 22.93
C LEU A 125 17.16 -13.68 23.68
N ALA A 126 17.55 -14.94 23.42
CA ALA A 126 18.77 -15.53 23.99
C ALA A 126 20.08 -14.86 23.50
N LEU A 127 20.04 -14.07 22.42
CA LEU A 127 21.19 -13.28 21.97
C LEU A 127 21.54 -12.13 22.93
N TRP A 128 20.59 -11.70 23.77
CA TRP A 128 20.78 -10.59 24.70
C TRP A 128 21.49 -11.02 25.98
N ARG A 129 22.66 -10.43 26.24
CA ARG A 129 23.50 -10.70 27.43
C ARG A 129 23.46 -9.55 28.46
N GLY A 130 22.80 -8.45 28.12
CA GLY A 130 22.70 -7.24 28.94
C GLY A 130 22.12 -6.09 28.12
N PRO A 131 22.21 -4.84 28.61
CA PRO A 131 21.80 -3.67 27.85
C PRO A 131 22.58 -3.53 26.54
N ALA A 132 21.92 -3.13 25.45
CA ALA A 132 22.56 -2.88 24.15
C ALA A 132 23.72 -1.89 24.31
N PHE A 133 24.87 -2.20 23.72
CA PHE A 133 26.14 -1.48 23.83
C PHE A 133 26.75 -1.39 25.24
N GLY A 134 26.15 -2.02 26.26
CA GLY A 134 26.68 -2.06 27.61
C GLY A 134 27.01 -0.68 28.16
N SER A 135 28.26 -0.47 28.60
CA SER A 135 28.73 0.82 29.14
C SER A 135 28.80 1.96 28.11
N LEU A 136 28.63 1.68 26.80
CA LEU A 136 28.66 2.68 25.73
C LEU A 136 27.26 3.13 25.31
N ALA A 137 26.19 2.63 25.94
CA ALA A 137 24.81 2.91 25.54
C ALA A 137 24.45 4.41 25.54
N ASP A 138 25.01 5.19 26.47
CA ASP A 138 24.73 6.62 26.63
C ASP A 138 25.62 7.53 25.76
N GLU A 139 26.58 6.96 25.04
CA GLU A 139 27.43 7.72 24.12
C GLU A 139 26.57 8.28 22.97
N TRP A 140 26.74 9.56 22.64
CA TRP A 140 25.88 10.28 21.69
C TRP A 140 25.76 9.60 20.32
N TRP A 141 26.82 8.91 19.87
CA TRP A 141 26.86 8.19 18.60
C TRP A 141 26.23 6.78 18.68
N ALA A 142 26.20 6.15 19.87
CA ALA A 142 25.64 4.82 20.09
C ALA A 142 24.16 4.88 20.51
N ARG A 143 23.78 5.93 21.24
CA ARG A 143 22.49 6.08 21.91
C ARG A 143 21.28 5.87 21.00
N PRO A 144 21.21 6.43 19.77
CA PRO A 144 20.07 6.18 18.88
C PRO A 144 19.89 4.70 18.56
N THR A 145 20.99 4.00 18.27
CA THR A 145 20.99 2.56 17.95
C THR A 145 20.70 1.72 19.18
N ALA A 146 21.29 2.04 20.33
CA ALA A 146 21.05 1.34 21.59
C ALA A 146 19.58 1.42 22.01
N VAL A 147 18.99 2.63 22.00
CA VAL A 147 17.57 2.85 22.33
C VAL A 147 16.67 2.09 21.35
N ARG A 148 16.95 2.15 20.04
CA ARG A 148 16.17 1.42 19.03
C ARG A 148 16.18 -0.09 19.27
N LEU A 149 17.35 -0.66 19.55
CA LEU A 149 17.50 -2.10 19.81
C LEU A 149 16.77 -2.52 21.08
N GLU A 150 16.87 -1.75 22.17
CA GLU A 150 16.13 -2.03 23.41
C GLU A 150 14.61 -1.94 23.21
N GLN A 151 14.15 -0.94 22.45
CA GLN A 151 12.73 -0.86 22.10
C GLN A 151 12.27 -2.06 21.28
N LEU A 152 13.09 -2.51 20.33
CA LEU A 152 12.79 -3.72 19.55
C LEU A 152 12.78 -4.98 20.42
N ARG A 153 13.67 -5.08 21.41
CA ARG A 153 13.68 -6.16 22.40
C ARG A 153 12.38 -6.23 23.18
N LEU A 154 11.92 -5.09 23.71
CA LEU A 154 10.67 -5.03 24.47
C LEU A 154 9.46 -5.40 23.60
N VAL A 155 9.44 -4.96 22.34
CA VAL A 155 8.40 -5.37 21.38
C VAL A 155 8.45 -6.88 21.12
N ALA A 156 9.63 -7.45 20.87
CA ALA A 156 9.80 -8.88 20.66
C ALA A 156 9.37 -9.71 21.88
N MET A 157 9.69 -9.25 23.09
CA MET A 157 9.23 -9.88 24.33
C MET A 157 7.71 -9.84 24.46
N ALA A 158 7.08 -8.72 24.11
CA ALA A 158 5.62 -8.59 24.12
C ALA A 158 4.96 -9.53 23.11
N GLU A 159 5.45 -9.56 21.87
CA GLU A 159 4.98 -10.49 20.82
C GLU A 159 5.13 -11.96 21.24
N ARG A 160 6.26 -12.30 21.86
CA ARG A 160 6.49 -13.64 22.39
C ARG A 160 5.50 -14.02 23.49
N ILE A 161 5.15 -13.09 24.37
CA ILE A 161 4.13 -13.32 25.41
C ILE A 161 2.77 -13.59 24.77
N GLU A 162 2.38 -12.88 23.72
CA GLU A 162 1.14 -13.16 22.98
C GLU A 162 1.14 -14.58 22.38
N VAL A 163 2.28 -15.05 21.89
CA VAL A 163 2.42 -16.43 21.43
C VAL A 163 2.25 -17.42 22.59
N LEU A 164 2.83 -17.13 23.77
CA LEU A 164 2.64 -17.96 24.98
C LEU A 164 1.17 -18.03 25.40
N LEU A 165 0.44 -16.91 25.37
CA LEU A 165 -1.00 -16.87 25.65
C LEU A 165 -1.79 -17.70 24.62
N SER A 166 -1.36 -17.70 23.36
CA SER A 166 -2.00 -18.45 22.28
C SER A 166 -1.86 -19.97 22.47
N VAL A 167 -0.72 -20.43 23.00
CA VAL A 167 -0.47 -21.84 23.32
C VAL A 167 -0.89 -22.21 24.76
N ALA A 168 -1.62 -21.32 25.43
CA ALA A 168 -2.15 -21.48 26.79
C ALA A 168 -1.08 -21.68 27.89
N ASP A 169 0.13 -21.15 27.71
CA ASP A 169 1.18 -21.09 28.74
C ASP A 169 1.11 -19.75 29.51
N ALA A 170 0.02 -19.59 30.27
CA ALA A 170 -0.27 -18.34 30.98
C ALA A 170 0.71 -18.02 32.12
N ASP A 171 1.31 -19.03 32.75
CA ASP A 171 2.26 -18.85 33.85
C ASP A 171 3.58 -18.23 33.36
N ARG A 172 4.13 -18.75 32.25
CA ARG A 172 5.33 -18.17 31.62
C ARG A 172 5.04 -16.78 31.07
N ALA A 173 3.87 -16.60 30.45
CA ALA A 173 3.41 -15.29 29.98
C ALA A 173 3.31 -14.25 31.12
N ALA A 174 2.76 -14.63 32.27
CA ALA A 174 2.61 -13.74 33.42
C ALA A 174 3.96 -13.35 34.01
N ALA A 175 4.90 -14.30 34.12
CA ALA A 175 6.26 -14.02 34.58
C ALA A 175 7.00 -13.05 33.65
N ASP A 176 6.97 -13.31 32.34
CA ASP A 176 7.72 -12.50 31.37
C ASP A 176 7.13 -11.08 31.21
N SER A 177 5.81 -10.93 31.39
CA SER A 177 5.13 -9.62 31.35
C SER A 177 5.57 -8.66 32.46
N GLU A 178 6.12 -9.18 33.57
CA GLU A 178 6.60 -8.34 34.67
C GLU A 178 7.82 -7.51 34.26
N VAL A 179 8.69 -8.11 33.44
CA VAL A 179 9.89 -7.46 32.93
C VAL A 179 9.53 -6.29 32.01
N LEU A 180 8.49 -6.45 31.18
CA LEU A 180 7.98 -5.39 30.31
C LEU A 180 7.47 -4.17 31.09
N LEU A 181 6.64 -4.41 32.11
CA LEU A 181 6.10 -3.34 32.94
C LEU A 181 7.15 -2.65 33.82
N ALA A 182 8.19 -3.37 34.23
CA ALA A 182 9.31 -2.77 34.94
C ALA A 182 10.13 -1.85 34.02
N ALA A 183 10.29 -2.23 32.74
CA ALA A 183 11.04 -1.46 31.75
C ALA A 183 10.29 -0.21 31.27
N ASP A 184 8.97 -0.31 31.04
CA ASP A 184 8.14 0.81 30.60
C ASP A 184 6.78 0.81 31.31
N PRO A 185 6.70 1.37 32.53
CA PRO A 185 5.48 1.34 33.35
C PRO A 185 4.30 2.14 32.79
N LEU A 186 4.55 3.04 31.83
CA LEU A 186 3.53 3.91 31.23
C LEU A 186 3.03 3.40 29.86
N ARG A 187 3.54 2.25 29.39
CA ARG A 187 3.14 1.68 28.11
C ARG A 187 1.91 0.78 28.25
N GLU A 188 0.77 1.30 27.82
CA GLU A 188 -0.53 0.63 27.95
C GLU A 188 -0.54 -0.77 27.32
N SER A 189 0.11 -0.97 26.17
CA SER A 189 0.20 -2.30 25.54
C SER A 189 0.80 -3.38 26.45
N PHE A 190 1.76 -3.02 27.32
CA PHE A 190 2.37 -3.97 28.27
C PHE A 190 1.45 -4.28 29.45
N VAL A 191 0.64 -3.29 29.86
CA VAL A 191 -0.41 -3.45 30.87
C VAL A 191 -1.46 -4.45 30.37
N THR A 192 -1.94 -4.26 29.14
CA THR A 192 -2.93 -5.12 28.48
C THR A 192 -2.44 -6.56 28.34
N VAL A 193 -1.18 -6.77 27.95
CA VAL A 193 -0.56 -8.10 27.87
C VAL A 193 -0.50 -8.78 29.24
N ARG A 194 -0.06 -8.07 30.29
CA ARG A 194 -0.02 -8.64 31.65
C ARG A 194 -1.41 -8.96 32.19
N MET A 195 -2.39 -8.09 31.95
CA MET A 195 -3.77 -8.30 32.40
C MET A 195 -4.34 -9.60 31.82
N ARG A 196 -4.14 -9.83 30.52
CA ARG A 196 -4.56 -11.08 29.85
C ARG A 196 -3.82 -12.29 30.38
N ALA A 197 -2.49 -12.20 30.56
CA ALA A 197 -1.70 -13.29 31.12
C ALA A 197 -2.15 -13.70 32.54
N LEU A 198 -2.39 -12.71 33.40
CA LEU A 198 -2.91 -12.95 34.74
C LEU A 198 -4.33 -13.52 34.69
N HIS A 199 -5.21 -12.99 33.83
CA HIS A 199 -6.58 -13.49 33.70
C HIS A 199 -6.64 -14.93 33.21
N GLN A 200 -5.91 -15.27 32.14
CA GLN A 200 -5.83 -16.63 31.59
C GLN A 200 -5.22 -17.62 32.61
N GLY A 201 -4.30 -17.15 33.46
CA GLY A 201 -3.76 -17.88 34.61
C GLY A 201 -4.68 -17.93 35.84
N GLY A 202 -5.94 -17.50 35.73
CA GLY A 202 -6.92 -17.53 36.84
C GLY A 202 -6.74 -16.45 37.91
N ARG A 203 -5.88 -15.45 37.67
CA ARG A 203 -5.51 -14.36 38.60
C ARG A 203 -6.21 -13.03 38.24
N SER A 204 -7.49 -13.05 37.89
CA SER A 204 -8.27 -11.87 37.46
C SER A 204 -8.21 -10.69 38.45
N ALA A 205 -8.25 -10.94 39.75
CA ALA A 205 -8.15 -9.89 40.77
C ALA A 205 -6.79 -9.18 40.77
N GLU A 206 -5.74 -9.81 40.26
CA GLU A 206 -4.43 -9.19 40.07
C GLU A 206 -4.35 -8.40 38.77
N ALA A 207 -4.98 -8.88 37.70
CA ALA A 207 -5.12 -8.15 36.45
C ALA A 207 -5.81 -6.78 36.66
N LEU A 208 -6.91 -6.76 37.41
CA LEU A 208 -7.63 -5.51 37.74
C LEU A 208 -6.79 -4.55 38.60
N ARG A 209 -5.96 -5.09 39.52
CA ARG A 209 -5.02 -4.28 40.31
C ARG A 209 -3.94 -3.64 39.43
N VAL A 210 -3.48 -4.33 38.39
CA VAL A 210 -2.52 -3.81 37.40
C VAL A 210 -3.13 -2.62 36.64
N ALA A 211 -4.36 -2.75 36.12
CA ALA A 211 -5.09 -1.65 35.47
C ALA A 211 -5.26 -0.44 36.41
N ALA A 212 -5.72 -0.66 37.64
CA ALA A 212 -5.90 0.41 38.61
C ALA A 212 -4.58 1.12 38.98
N ALA A 213 -3.48 0.38 39.07
CA ALA A 213 -2.16 0.96 39.31
C ALA A 213 -1.65 1.78 38.11
N PHE A 214 -1.89 1.30 36.90
CA PHE A 214 -1.56 2.03 35.67
C PHE A 214 -2.33 3.35 35.57
N ARG A 215 -3.66 3.34 35.77
CA ARG A 215 -4.46 4.58 35.74
C ARG A 215 -3.94 5.64 36.69
N ARG A 216 -3.63 5.27 37.94
CA ARG A 216 -3.05 6.21 38.91
C ARG A 216 -1.76 6.83 38.39
N ARG A 217 -0.83 6.02 37.88
CA ARG A 217 0.44 6.51 37.32
C ARG A 217 0.22 7.41 36.10
N LEU A 218 -0.67 7.01 35.19
CA LEU A 218 -0.95 7.75 33.95
C LEU A 218 -1.55 9.13 34.25
N THR A 219 -2.48 9.19 35.22
CA THR A 219 -3.06 10.47 35.67
C THR A 219 -2.06 11.31 36.46
N GLU A 220 -1.29 10.73 37.38
CA GLU A 220 -0.32 11.45 38.22
C GLU A 220 0.90 11.96 37.45
N GLN A 221 1.41 11.19 36.48
CA GLN A 221 2.68 11.50 35.79
C GLN A 221 2.50 12.14 34.42
N ALA A 222 1.42 11.80 33.70
CA ALA A 222 1.20 12.29 32.33
C ALA A 222 -0.05 13.17 32.19
N GLY A 223 -0.93 13.21 33.20
CA GLY A 223 -2.22 13.92 33.12
C GLY A 223 -3.18 13.33 32.09
N LEU A 224 -2.96 12.07 31.69
CA LEU A 224 -3.72 11.38 30.66
C LEU A 224 -4.73 10.38 31.27
N SER A 225 -5.76 10.04 30.50
CA SER A 225 -6.70 8.96 30.80
C SER A 225 -6.32 7.68 30.05
N ALA A 226 -6.73 6.53 30.59
CA ALA A 226 -6.59 5.24 29.91
C ALA A 226 -7.38 5.22 28.59
N SER A 227 -6.97 4.37 27.65
CA SER A 227 -7.72 4.20 26.41
C SER A 227 -9.02 3.40 26.61
N PRO A 228 -10.01 3.56 25.71
CA PRO A 228 -11.22 2.74 25.71
C PRO A 228 -10.95 1.23 25.60
N ALA A 229 -9.84 0.82 24.97
CA ALA A 229 -9.48 -0.58 24.83
C ALA A 229 -9.07 -1.22 26.17
N LEU A 230 -8.43 -0.45 27.06
CA LEU A 230 -8.11 -0.93 28.41
C LEU A 230 -9.38 -1.04 29.28
N ASP A 231 -10.30 -0.09 29.15
CA ASP A 231 -11.59 -0.12 29.86
C ASP A 231 -12.44 -1.32 29.42
N GLU A 232 -12.44 -1.62 28.13
CA GLU A 232 -13.12 -2.79 27.57
C GLU A 232 -12.52 -4.11 28.07
N LEU A 233 -11.19 -4.25 28.09
CA LEU A 233 -10.55 -5.44 28.66
C LEU A 233 -10.87 -5.60 30.16
N GLU A 234 -10.89 -4.51 30.92
CA GLU A 234 -11.27 -4.55 32.33
C GLU A 234 -12.72 -5.03 32.52
N ARG A 235 -13.64 -4.52 31.69
CA ARG A 235 -15.04 -4.96 31.67
C ARG A 235 -15.15 -6.45 31.35
N GLN A 236 -14.45 -6.92 30.33
CA GLN A 236 -14.45 -8.34 29.94
C GLN A 236 -13.89 -9.25 31.06
N ILE A 237 -12.83 -8.82 31.74
CA ILE A 237 -12.26 -9.57 32.89
C ILE A 237 -13.25 -9.62 34.06
N LEU A 238 -13.98 -8.53 34.34
CA LEU A 238 -15.01 -8.50 35.38
C LEU A 238 -16.18 -9.43 35.06
N GLU A 239 -16.57 -9.48 33.78
CA GLU A 239 -17.66 -10.33 33.28
C GLU A 239 -17.26 -11.79 33.07
N HIS A 240 -15.98 -12.14 33.27
CA HIS A 240 -15.41 -13.46 32.97
C HIS A 240 -15.63 -13.89 31.52
N ASP A 241 -15.59 -12.93 30.59
CA ASP A 241 -15.75 -13.19 29.17
C ASP A 241 -14.54 -13.99 28.65
N PRO A 242 -14.72 -15.16 28.01
CA PRO A 242 -13.64 -15.89 27.38
C PRO A 242 -12.86 -15.07 26.34
N ALA A 243 -13.42 -13.99 25.79
CA ALA A 243 -12.72 -13.03 24.95
C ALA A 243 -11.56 -12.32 25.68
N ALA A 244 -11.66 -12.10 27.00
CA ALA A 244 -10.59 -11.50 27.82
C ALA A 244 -9.33 -12.38 27.89
N ALA A 245 -9.46 -13.70 27.68
CA ALA A 245 -8.34 -14.63 27.72
C ALA A 245 -7.75 -14.92 26.33
N ARG A 246 -8.36 -14.43 25.25
CA ARG A 246 -7.85 -14.66 23.89
C ARG A 246 -6.56 -13.87 23.69
N ALA A 247 -5.50 -14.60 23.36
CA ALA A 247 -4.27 -14.00 22.87
C ALA A 247 -4.61 -13.18 21.62
N THR A 248 -4.38 -11.88 21.71
CA THR A 248 -4.39 -11.01 20.55
C THR A 248 -2.97 -11.11 20.05
N VAL A 249 -2.65 -12.15 19.27
CA VAL A 249 -1.52 -12.05 18.35
C VAL A 249 -1.95 -11.00 17.34
N THR A 250 -1.82 -9.74 17.76
CA THR A 250 -2.13 -8.55 17.01
C THR A 250 -1.04 -8.45 15.97
N ARG A 251 -1.11 -9.30 14.94
CA ARG A 251 -0.28 -9.15 13.74
C ARG A 251 -0.71 -7.83 13.14
N SER A 252 0.03 -6.76 13.47
CA SER A 252 -0.10 -5.49 12.81
C SER A 252 0.65 -5.58 11.49
N LEU A 253 -0.07 -5.60 10.38
CA LEU A 253 0.51 -5.60 9.04
C LEU A 253 0.03 -4.36 8.31
N ARG A 254 0.97 -3.49 7.92
CA ARG A 254 0.70 -2.23 7.18
C ARG A 254 -0.37 -1.31 7.79
N GLY A 255 -0.48 -1.29 9.12
CA GLY A 255 -1.45 -0.47 9.85
C GLY A 255 -2.80 -1.15 10.10
N TYR A 256 -2.93 -2.44 9.75
CA TYR A 256 -4.09 -3.27 10.08
C TYR A 256 -3.75 -4.23 11.21
N VAL A 257 -4.60 -4.27 12.21
CA VAL A 257 -4.56 -5.18 13.34
C VAL A 257 -5.41 -6.40 13.01
N PHE A 258 -4.78 -7.56 12.80
CA PHE A 258 -5.49 -8.80 12.54
C PHE A 258 -6.23 -9.30 13.79
N GLY A 259 -7.49 -9.70 13.59
CA GLY A 259 -8.36 -10.36 14.56
C GLY A 259 -8.61 -11.83 14.17
N GLU A 260 -9.86 -12.27 14.21
CA GLU A 260 -10.22 -13.69 14.03
C GLU A 260 -10.14 -14.17 12.58
N LEU A 261 -9.87 -15.46 12.39
CA LEU A 261 -10.00 -16.12 11.10
C LEU A 261 -11.49 -16.36 10.79
N LEU A 262 -12.03 -15.65 9.81
CA LEU A 262 -13.43 -15.75 9.39
C LEU A 262 -13.69 -16.97 8.50
N SER A 263 -12.75 -17.28 7.59
CA SER A 263 -12.90 -18.36 6.63
C SER A 263 -11.56 -18.87 6.10
N GLN A 264 -11.49 -20.17 5.81
CA GLN A 264 -10.33 -20.80 5.18
C GLN A 264 -10.80 -21.60 3.96
N GLY A 265 -10.25 -21.28 2.79
CA GLY A 265 -10.57 -21.94 1.52
C GLY A 265 -9.33 -22.48 0.81
N GLY A 266 -9.54 -23.22 -0.28
CA GLY A 266 -8.45 -23.81 -1.07
C GLY A 266 -7.51 -22.80 -1.76
N HIS A 267 -7.81 -21.51 -1.69
CA HIS A 267 -7.04 -20.45 -2.36
C HIS A 267 -6.54 -19.35 -1.40
N GLY A 268 -6.84 -19.44 -0.10
CA GLY A 268 -6.49 -18.40 0.86
C GLY A 268 -7.29 -18.46 2.16
N SER A 269 -7.00 -17.52 3.05
CA SER A 269 -7.64 -17.37 4.37
C SER A 269 -8.17 -15.94 4.50
N VAL A 270 -9.34 -15.76 5.11
CA VAL A 270 -9.95 -14.44 5.33
C VAL A 270 -9.97 -14.16 6.82
N TYR A 271 -9.40 -13.03 7.23
CA TYR A 271 -9.34 -12.58 8.61
C TYR A 271 -10.21 -11.35 8.81
N GLU A 272 -10.86 -11.23 9.97
CA GLU A 272 -11.31 -9.95 10.48
C GLU A 272 -10.07 -9.14 10.88
N ALA A 273 -10.07 -7.84 10.63
CA ALA A 273 -9.03 -6.94 11.08
C ALA A 273 -9.60 -5.55 11.32
N THR A 274 -8.89 -4.74 12.10
CA THR A 274 -9.25 -3.34 12.34
C THR A 274 -8.12 -2.45 11.82
N GLN A 275 -8.48 -1.33 11.21
CA GLN A 275 -7.55 -0.25 10.84
C GLN A 275 -7.67 0.88 11.88
N PRO A 276 -6.80 0.94 12.90
CA PRO A 276 -6.97 1.86 14.02
C PRO A 276 -6.93 3.33 13.60
N SER A 277 -6.15 3.67 12.57
CA SER A 277 -6.03 5.04 12.07
C SER A 277 -7.34 5.63 11.55
N LEU A 278 -8.31 4.78 11.19
CA LEU A 278 -9.63 5.16 10.70
C LEU A 278 -10.77 4.62 11.58
N SER A 279 -10.44 3.95 12.71
CA SER A 279 -11.41 3.21 13.53
C SER A 279 -12.36 2.34 12.70
N ARG A 280 -11.81 1.62 11.71
CA ARG A 280 -12.57 0.90 10.69
C ARG A 280 -12.30 -0.60 10.73
N ASP A 281 -13.34 -1.41 10.79
CA ASP A 281 -13.23 -2.86 10.64
C ASP A 281 -13.25 -3.28 9.17
N VAL A 282 -12.41 -4.27 8.84
CA VAL A 282 -12.15 -4.75 7.49
C VAL A 282 -12.01 -6.27 7.47
N ALA A 283 -12.21 -6.86 6.29
CA ALA A 283 -11.91 -8.27 6.04
C ALA A 283 -10.65 -8.37 5.18
N ILE A 284 -9.60 -9.06 5.65
CA ILE A 284 -8.34 -9.23 4.92
C ILE A 284 -8.25 -10.65 4.38
N LYS A 285 -8.32 -10.78 3.06
CA LYS A 285 -8.09 -12.04 2.34
C LYS A 285 -6.61 -12.21 2.02
N VAL A 286 -6.01 -13.27 2.55
CA VAL A 286 -4.61 -13.65 2.39
C VAL A 286 -4.52 -14.85 1.44
N LEU A 287 -3.91 -14.66 0.29
CA LEU A 287 -3.64 -15.70 -0.71
C LEU A 287 -2.29 -16.36 -0.43
N HIS A 288 -2.25 -17.69 -0.42
CA HIS A 288 -1.08 -18.50 -0.07
C HIS A 288 -0.07 -18.67 -1.22
N LYS A 289 1.12 -19.19 -0.88
CA LYS A 289 2.29 -19.34 -1.75
C LYS A 289 2.01 -19.92 -3.13
N ASP A 290 1.23 -21.00 -3.20
CA ASP A 290 0.94 -21.73 -4.45
C ASP A 290 0.32 -20.85 -5.54
N ARG A 291 -0.33 -19.75 -5.15
CA ARG A 291 -0.81 -18.72 -6.09
C ARG A 291 0.05 -17.48 -6.10
N ALA A 292 0.43 -16.99 -4.91
CA ALA A 292 1.17 -15.74 -4.80
C ALA A 292 2.46 -15.79 -5.63
N ASP A 293 3.25 -16.86 -5.57
CA ASP A 293 4.55 -16.92 -6.26
C ASP A 293 4.49 -17.33 -7.74
N SER A 294 3.29 -17.53 -8.31
CA SER A 294 3.15 -17.80 -9.75
C SER A 294 3.59 -16.57 -10.57
N PRO A 295 4.47 -16.73 -11.60
CA PRO A 295 4.88 -15.64 -12.48
C PRO A 295 3.71 -14.95 -13.19
N GLU A 296 2.67 -15.70 -13.56
CA GLU A 296 1.48 -15.13 -14.20
C GLU A 296 0.67 -14.28 -13.22
N PHE A 297 0.56 -14.73 -11.97
CA PHE A 297 -0.10 -13.97 -10.90
C PHE A 297 0.70 -12.70 -10.55
N ILE A 298 2.03 -12.79 -10.43
CA ILE A 298 2.93 -11.63 -10.22
C ILE A 298 2.67 -10.54 -11.27
N ARG A 299 2.62 -10.92 -12.55
CA ARG A 299 2.51 -9.96 -13.65
C ARG A 299 1.21 -9.19 -13.66
N ARG A 300 0.15 -9.73 -13.07
CA ARG A 300 -1.21 -9.26 -13.33
C ARG A 300 -1.99 -8.86 -12.07
N PHE A 301 -1.57 -9.32 -10.89
CA PHE A 301 -2.22 -9.05 -9.60
C PHE A 301 -2.53 -7.57 -9.37
N GLU A 302 -1.56 -6.67 -9.57
CA GLU A 302 -1.77 -5.23 -9.33
C GLU A 302 -2.85 -4.65 -10.24
N ALA A 303 -2.83 -5.00 -11.53
CA ALA A 303 -3.83 -4.52 -12.49
C ALA A 303 -5.23 -5.05 -12.15
N GLU A 304 -5.34 -6.33 -11.80
CA GLU A 304 -6.62 -6.95 -11.45
C GLU A 304 -7.21 -6.39 -10.15
N ALA A 305 -6.39 -6.27 -9.11
CA ALA A 305 -6.84 -5.70 -7.83
C ALA A 305 -7.29 -4.24 -8.02
N GLN A 306 -6.60 -3.46 -8.85
CA GLN A 306 -7.01 -2.09 -9.17
C GLN A 306 -8.33 -2.04 -9.98
N PHE A 307 -8.57 -2.98 -10.89
CA PHE A 307 -9.85 -3.09 -11.59
C PHE A 307 -11.00 -3.36 -10.62
N VAL A 308 -10.83 -4.29 -9.68
CA VAL A 308 -11.84 -4.61 -8.66
C VAL A 308 -12.07 -3.41 -7.72
N ALA A 309 -11.01 -2.70 -7.31
CA ALA A 309 -11.12 -1.51 -6.46
C ALA A 309 -11.98 -0.39 -7.09
N ARG A 310 -12.03 -0.32 -8.43
CA ARG A 310 -12.82 0.67 -9.18
C ARG A 310 -14.28 0.28 -9.39
N LEU A 311 -14.69 -0.94 -9.04
CA LEU A 311 -16.08 -1.38 -9.12
C LEU A 311 -16.90 -0.74 -7.99
N GLU A 312 -17.23 0.53 -8.15
CA GLU A 312 -18.17 1.22 -7.27
C GLU A 312 -19.60 0.79 -7.61
N HIS A 313 -20.19 -0.04 -6.74
CA HIS A 313 -21.59 -0.42 -6.83
C HIS A 313 -22.17 -0.67 -5.43
N PRO A 314 -23.42 -0.23 -5.14
CA PRO A 314 -24.05 -0.40 -3.83
C PRO A 314 -24.24 -1.85 -3.36
N SER A 315 -24.04 -2.82 -4.24
CA SER A 315 -24.22 -4.26 -3.97
C SER A 315 -22.98 -5.09 -4.34
N ILE A 316 -21.81 -4.46 -4.49
CA ILE A 316 -20.50 -5.13 -4.60
C ILE A 316 -19.70 -4.79 -3.34
N VAL A 317 -18.99 -5.75 -2.76
CA VAL A 317 -18.14 -5.50 -1.59
C VAL A 317 -16.96 -4.61 -2.00
N PRO A 318 -16.79 -3.41 -1.40
CA PRO A 318 -15.67 -2.53 -1.71
C PRO A 318 -14.33 -3.15 -1.33
N LEU A 319 -13.34 -3.05 -2.21
CA LEU A 319 -11.92 -3.33 -1.95
C LEU A 319 -11.24 -2.01 -1.56
N TYR A 320 -10.79 -1.90 -0.31
CA TYR A 320 -10.14 -0.70 0.23
C TYR A 320 -8.65 -0.63 -0.05
N ASP A 321 -7.97 -1.79 -0.11
CA ASP A 321 -6.51 -1.84 -0.21
C ASP A 321 -6.02 -3.21 -0.68
N TYR A 322 -4.82 -3.26 -1.24
CA TYR A 322 -4.20 -4.51 -1.69
C TYR A 322 -2.67 -4.38 -1.77
N TRP A 323 -1.96 -5.48 -1.55
CA TRP A 323 -0.53 -5.57 -1.81
C TRP A 323 -0.10 -7.02 -1.92
N ARG A 324 1.13 -7.22 -2.40
CA ARG A 324 1.74 -8.54 -2.51
C ARG A 324 3.16 -8.52 -1.96
N GLU A 325 3.50 -9.60 -1.28
CA GLU A 325 4.80 -9.91 -0.72
C GLU A 325 5.23 -11.30 -1.24
N PRO A 326 6.51 -11.65 -1.17
CA PRO A 326 6.94 -13.00 -1.53
C PRO A 326 6.19 -14.05 -0.71
N GLY A 327 5.59 -15.03 -1.38
CA GLY A 327 4.80 -16.10 -0.77
C GLY A 327 3.36 -15.73 -0.35
N ARG A 328 2.95 -14.45 -0.39
CA ARG A 328 1.59 -14.02 0.04
C ARG A 328 1.05 -12.81 -0.73
N ALA A 329 -0.26 -12.78 -0.97
CA ALA A 329 -0.94 -11.57 -1.43
C ALA A 329 -2.13 -11.23 -0.53
N TYR A 330 -2.40 -9.94 -0.35
CA TYR A 330 -3.36 -9.42 0.61
C TYR A 330 -4.35 -8.50 -0.10
N LEU A 331 -5.63 -8.68 0.22
CA LEU A 331 -6.74 -7.87 -0.28
C LEU A 331 -7.62 -7.48 0.90
N VAL A 332 -7.89 -6.20 1.06
CA VAL A 332 -8.61 -5.63 2.21
C VAL A 332 -9.97 -5.15 1.74
N PHE A 333 -11.02 -5.81 2.20
CA PHE A 333 -12.40 -5.52 1.84
C PHE A 333 -13.16 -4.90 3.01
N ARG A 334 -14.30 -4.29 2.71
CA ARG A 334 -15.31 -3.99 3.73
C ARG A 334 -15.73 -5.27 4.45
N LEU A 335 -15.74 -5.24 5.78
CA LEU A 335 -16.30 -6.32 6.58
C LEU A 335 -17.84 -6.27 6.55
N LEU A 336 -18.47 -7.42 6.29
CA LEU A 336 -19.92 -7.59 6.27
C LEU A 336 -20.32 -8.60 7.35
N ARG A 337 -21.04 -8.14 8.39
CA ARG A 337 -21.32 -8.93 9.61
C ARG A 337 -22.57 -9.83 9.51
N GLY A 338 -23.38 -9.72 8.46
CA GLY A 338 -24.63 -10.46 8.28
C GLY A 338 -24.49 -11.92 7.78
N GLY A 339 -23.26 -12.42 7.64
CA GLY A 339 -22.95 -13.77 7.15
C GLY A 339 -23.15 -13.94 5.65
N SER A 340 -22.98 -15.17 5.15
CA SER A 340 -23.19 -15.49 3.72
C SER A 340 -24.56 -16.15 3.46
N LEU A 341 -25.05 -16.07 2.22
CA LEU A 341 -26.20 -16.85 1.76
C LEU A 341 -25.94 -18.35 1.90
N GLY A 342 -24.69 -18.79 1.71
CA GLY A 342 -24.26 -20.17 1.94
C GLY A 342 -24.53 -20.64 3.37
N ASP A 343 -24.26 -19.79 4.38
CA ASP A 343 -24.50 -20.11 5.78
C ASP A 343 -26.00 -20.26 6.07
N ARG A 344 -26.83 -19.37 5.52
CA ARG A 344 -28.29 -19.43 5.67
C ARG A 344 -28.89 -20.69 5.06
N VAL A 345 -28.44 -21.04 3.85
CA VAL A 345 -28.85 -22.28 3.16
C VAL A 345 -28.39 -23.52 3.94
N ALA A 346 -27.16 -23.53 4.45
CA ALA A 346 -26.63 -24.63 5.24
C ALA A 346 -27.40 -24.84 6.56
N ARG A 347 -27.85 -23.76 7.19
CA ARG A 347 -28.71 -23.77 8.39
C ARG A 347 -30.17 -24.14 8.11
N ARG A 348 -30.54 -24.35 6.84
CA ARG A 348 -31.93 -24.59 6.37
C ARG A 348 -32.89 -23.49 6.82
N GLU A 349 -32.42 -22.26 6.89
CA GLU A 349 -33.29 -21.11 7.15
C GLU A 349 -34.29 -20.98 6.00
N GLN A 350 -35.56 -20.70 6.33
CA GLN A 350 -36.55 -20.35 5.32
C GLN A 350 -36.24 -18.95 4.80
N ILE A 351 -35.72 -18.88 3.59
CA ILE A 351 -35.50 -17.61 2.89
C ILE A 351 -36.85 -17.14 2.36
N ALA A 352 -37.29 -15.96 2.77
CA ALA A 352 -38.54 -15.40 2.31
C ALA A 352 -38.44 -15.07 0.81
N ILE A 353 -39.57 -15.11 0.10
CA ILE A 353 -39.57 -14.86 -1.34
C ILE A 353 -39.19 -13.40 -1.65
N GLU A 354 -39.50 -12.48 -0.74
CA GLU A 354 -39.10 -11.08 -0.80
C GLU A 354 -37.56 -10.93 -0.76
N ASP A 355 -36.87 -11.82 -0.04
CA ASP A 355 -35.41 -11.85 0.01
C ASP A 355 -34.81 -12.39 -1.29
N VAL A 356 -35.48 -13.33 -1.96
CA VAL A 356 -35.10 -13.81 -3.30
C VAL A 356 -35.28 -12.71 -4.35
N ASP A 357 -36.37 -11.95 -4.26
CA ASP A 357 -36.60 -10.77 -5.10
C ASP A 357 -35.47 -9.74 -4.91
N LEU A 358 -35.10 -9.45 -3.66
CA LEU A 358 -34.00 -8.53 -3.34
C LEU A 358 -32.65 -9.05 -3.84
N LEU A 359 -32.40 -10.36 -3.76
CA LEU A 359 -31.19 -11.00 -4.29
C LEU A 359 -31.10 -10.83 -5.81
N VAL A 360 -32.17 -11.14 -6.55
CA VAL A 360 -32.21 -10.98 -8.01
C VAL A 360 -31.96 -9.54 -8.39
N GLU A 361 -32.61 -8.59 -7.73
CA GLU A 361 -32.41 -7.16 -8.02
C GLU A 361 -30.98 -6.71 -7.73
N ARG A 362 -30.47 -6.94 -6.52
CA ARG A 362 -29.18 -6.37 -6.11
C ARG A 362 -27.98 -7.09 -6.73
N VAL A 363 -27.97 -8.42 -6.69
CA VAL A 363 -26.86 -9.21 -7.24
C VAL A 363 -26.94 -9.25 -8.77
N GLY A 364 -28.13 -9.27 -9.35
CA GLY A 364 -28.32 -9.13 -10.79
C GLY A 364 -27.87 -7.74 -11.30
N ASP A 365 -28.22 -6.66 -10.61
CA ASP A 365 -27.73 -5.32 -10.94
C ASP A 365 -26.20 -5.22 -10.75
N ALA A 366 -25.63 -5.88 -9.72
CA ALA A 366 -24.18 -5.94 -9.51
C ALA A 366 -23.46 -6.66 -10.67
N LEU A 367 -23.93 -7.84 -11.08
CA LEU A 367 -23.39 -8.58 -12.22
C LEU A 367 -23.52 -7.77 -13.51
N HIS A 368 -24.68 -7.14 -13.74
CA HIS A 368 -24.86 -6.27 -14.89
C HIS A 368 -23.87 -5.09 -14.90
N SER A 369 -23.68 -4.46 -13.74
CA SER A 369 -22.78 -3.33 -13.52
C SER A 369 -21.31 -3.71 -13.75
N SER A 370 -20.90 -4.92 -13.32
CA SER A 370 -19.55 -5.44 -13.56
C SER A 370 -19.34 -5.81 -15.03
N HIS A 371 -20.29 -6.53 -15.65
CA HIS A 371 -20.22 -6.95 -17.06
C HIS A 371 -20.13 -5.74 -18.00
N ARG A 372 -20.87 -4.66 -17.72
CA ARG A 372 -20.77 -3.40 -18.49
C ARG A 372 -19.41 -2.71 -18.40
N ARG A 373 -18.64 -3.00 -17.34
CA ARG A 373 -17.27 -2.51 -17.16
C ARG A 373 -16.22 -3.53 -17.61
N GLY A 374 -16.66 -4.60 -18.30
CA GLY A 374 -15.78 -5.66 -18.80
C GLY A 374 -15.31 -6.64 -17.73
N VAL A 375 -15.95 -6.68 -16.56
CA VAL A 375 -15.57 -7.57 -15.44
C VAL A 375 -16.60 -8.66 -15.22
N VAL A 376 -16.17 -9.91 -15.35
CA VAL A 376 -16.96 -11.12 -15.04
C VAL A 376 -16.49 -11.68 -13.69
N HIS A 377 -17.44 -12.19 -12.91
CA HIS A 377 -17.21 -12.66 -11.55
C HIS A 377 -16.54 -14.04 -11.48
N ARG A 378 -16.97 -14.99 -12.34
CA ARG A 378 -16.43 -16.35 -12.55
C ARG A 378 -16.61 -17.36 -11.41
N ASP A 379 -16.91 -16.90 -10.19
CA ASP A 379 -17.25 -17.76 -9.04
C ASP A 379 -18.57 -17.36 -8.40
N VAL A 380 -19.65 -17.25 -9.18
CA VAL A 380 -20.97 -16.89 -8.61
C VAL A 380 -21.57 -18.09 -7.87
N ARG A 381 -21.57 -18.00 -6.53
CA ARG A 381 -22.07 -19.05 -5.62
C ARG A 381 -22.59 -18.46 -4.33
N ALA A 382 -23.39 -19.23 -3.59
CA ALA A 382 -24.03 -18.78 -2.35
C ALA A 382 -23.03 -18.32 -1.27
N ALA A 383 -21.84 -18.90 -1.22
CA ALA A 383 -20.78 -18.49 -0.27
C ALA A 383 -20.23 -17.07 -0.54
N ASN A 384 -20.39 -16.57 -1.77
CA ASN A 384 -19.86 -15.29 -2.22
C ASN A 384 -20.93 -14.18 -2.21
N VAL A 385 -22.14 -14.48 -1.73
CA VAL A 385 -23.18 -13.48 -1.45
C VAL A 385 -23.20 -13.23 0.04
N LEU A 386 -22.71 -12.06 0.46
CA LEU A 386 -22.58 -11.65 1.85
C LEU A 386 -23.68 -10.65 2.22
N TYR A 387 -24.04 -10.58 3.50
CA TYR A 387 -25.04 -9.65 4.00
C TYR A 387 -24.42 -8.62 4.94
N ASP A 388 -24.89 -7.37 4.86
CA ASP A 388 -24.63 -6.38 5.91
C ASP A 388 -25.52 -6.59 7.14
N GLU A 389 -25.38 -5.70 8.13
CA GLU A 389 -26.15 -5.70 9.38
C GLU A 389 -27.65 -5.46 9.15
N ASP A 390 -28.01 -4.77 8.06
CA ASP A 390 -29.39 -4.51 7.65
C ASP A 390 -30.00 -5.67 6.83
N GLY A 391 -29.26 -6.75 6.61
CA GLY A 391 -29.70 -7.89 5.82
C GLY A 391 -29.71 -7.66 4.30
N ARG A 392 -28.97 -6.67 3.80
CA ARG A 392 -28.86 -6.37 2.37
C ARG A 392 -27.75 -7.21 1.72
N PRO A 393 -28.00 -7.82 0.55
CA PRO A 393 -27.02 -8.68 -0.10
C PRO A 393 -25.97 -7.88 -0.89
N TYR A 394 -24.73 -8.35 -0.81
CA TYR A 394 -23.55 -7.89 -1.52
C TYR A 394 -22.84 -9.06 -2.21
N LEU A 395 -22.36 -8.84 -3.42
CA LEU A 395 -21.53 -9.78 -4.14
C LEU A 395 -20.04 -9.56 -3.78
N ALA A 396 -19.39 -10.60 -3.31
CA ALA A 396 -17.99 -10.62 -2.87
C ALA A 396 -17.17 -11.61 -3.73
N ASP A 397 -15.84 -11.57 -3.61
CA ASP A 397 -14.95 -12.57 -4.21
C ASP A 397 -14.98 -12.64 -5.75
N PHE A 398 -14.86 -11.47 -6.39
CA PHE A 398 -14.52 -11.40 -7.82
C PHE A 398 -13.20 -12.15 -8.07
N GLY A 399 -13.22 -13.14 -8.96
CA GLY A 399 -12.04 -13.94 -9.27
C GLY A 399 -10.90 -13.09 -9.81
N ILE A 400 -9.80 -13.00 -9.07
CA ILE A 400 -8.57 -12.27 -9.43
C ILE A 400 -7.69 -13.14 -10.36
N ALA A 401 -8.31 -13.73 -11.38
CA ALA A 401 -7.61 -14.45 -12.43
C ALA A 401 -8.31 -14.18 -13.78
N LEU A 402 -7.67 -13.30 -14.54
CA LEU A 402 -7.98 -12.64 -15.80
C LEU A 402 -8.66 -13.45 -16.91
N GLU A 403 -9.50 -12.74 -17.66
CA GLU A 403 -9.35 -12.47 -19.10
C GLU A 403 -10.32 -11.34 -19.50
N HIS A 404 -10.16 -10.78 -20.72
CA HIS A 404 -11.17 -9.91 -21.30
C HIS A 404 -12.48 -10.68 -21.39
N ALA A 405 -13.47 -10.29 -20.59
CA ALA A 405 -14.77 -10.91 -20.53
C ALA A 405 -15.35 -11.13 -21.93
N SER A 406 -15.39 -12.39 -22.38
CA SER A 406 -16.18 -12.73 -23.55
C SER A 406 -17.67 -12.67 -23.18
N ALA A 407 -18.54 -12.48 -24.17
CA ALA A 407 -19.97 -12.52 -23.93
C ALA A 407 -20.41 -13.88 -23.33
N ASP A 408 -19.69 -14.95 -23.64
CA ASP A 408 -19.95 -16.30 -23.14
C ASP A 408 -19.66 -16.41 -21.63
N GLU A 409 -18.57 -15.80 -21.16
CA GLU A 409 -18.22 -15.80 -19.73
C GLU A 409 -19.20 -14.96 -18.88
N ALA A 410 -19.68 -13.84 -19.43
CA ALA A 410 -20.72 -13.05 -18.78
C ALA A 410 -22.05 -13.83 -18.68
N SER A 411 -22.37 -14.64 -19.70
CA SER A 411 -23.51 -15.56 -19.65
C SER A 411 -23.33 -16.63 -18.59
N ASP A 412 -22.13 -17.18 -18.42
CA ASP A 412 -21.85 -18.22 -17.42
C ASP A 412 -22.02 -17.73 -15.97
N ASP A 413 -21.72 -16.46 -15.68
CA ASP A 413 -22.07 -15.82 -14.41
C ASP A 413 -23.58 -15.82 -14.18
N VAL A 414 -24.36 -15.46 -15.21
CA VAL A 414 -25.83 -15.41 -15.16
C VAL A 414 -26.40 -16.81 -14.94
N ALA A 415 -25.88 -17.82 -15.64
CA ALA A 415 -26.27 -19.21 -15.43
C ALA A 415 -25.92 -19.71 -14.03
N SER A 416 -24.75 -19.35 -13.51
CA SER A 416 -24.32 -19.70 -12.16
C SER A 416 -25.20 -19.04 -11.10
N PHE A 417 -25.54 -17.76 -11.29
CA PHE A 417 -26.48 -17.04 -10.46
C PHE A 417 -27.87 -17.69 -10.47
N ALA A 418 -28.38 -18.07 -11.65
CA ALA A 418 -29.67 -18.72 -11.77
C ALA A 418 -29.71 -20.11 -11.10
N ARG A 419 -28.64 -20.91 -11.26
CA ARG A 419 -28.47 -22.20 -10.58
C ARG A 419 -28.45 -22.06 -9.06
N MET A 420 -27.85 -20.98 -8.55
CA MET A 420 -27.83 -20.68 -7.12
C MET A 420 -29.23 -20.35 -6.56
N LEU A 421 -30.08 -19.67 -7.35
CA LEU A 421 -31.41 -19.25 -6.93
C LEU A 421 -32.48 -20.35 -7.06
N LEU A 422 -32.34 -21.28 -8.00
CA LEU A 422 -33.32 -22.35 -8.26
C LEU A 422 -33.80 -23.10 -7.00
N PRO A 423 -32.93 -23.52 -6.06
CA PRO A 423 -33.35 -24.20 -4.84
C PRO A 423 -34.13 -23.31 -3.86
N LEU A 424 -34.05 -21.98 -4.01
CA LEU A 424 -34.68 -21.01 -3.11
C LEU A 424 -36.12 -20.68 -3.53
N VAL A 425 -36.52 -21.02 -4.75
CA VAL A 425 -37.86 -20.76 -5.28
C VAL A 425 -38.73 -22.01 -5.15
N THR A 426 -39.80 -21.91 -4.37
CA THR A 426 -40.72 -23.03 -4.08
C THR A 426 -41.47 -23.54 -5.32
N GLU A 427 -41.84 -24.81 -5.30
CA GLU A 427 -42.61 -25.49 -6.35
C GLU A 427 -44.11 -25.17 -6.24
N GLU A 428 -44.46 -23.91 -6.45
CA GLU A 428 -45.85 -23.45 -6.46
C GLU A 428 -46.28 -22.98 -7.86
N PRO A 429 -47.54 -23.22 -8.28
CA PRO A 429 -48.03 -22.80 -9.60
C PRO A 429 -47.90 -21.29 -9.85
N ALA A 430 -48.00 -20.48 -8.79
CA ALA A 430 -47.83 -19.03 -8.85
C ALA A 430 -46.38 -18.61 -9.18
N ARG A 431 -45.42 -19.52 -9.03
CA ARG A 431 -43.98 -19.28 -9.21
C ARG A 431 -43.37 -20.01 -10.41
N GLU A 432 -44.19 -20.69 -11.19
CA GLU A 432 -43.77 -21.44 -12.37
C GLU A 432 -43.06 -20.54 -13.40
N ALA A 433 -43.51 -19.30 -13.58
CA ALA A 433 -42.87 -18.33 -14.47
C ALA A 433 -41.45 -17.94 -14.02
N GLN A 434 -41.24 -17.71 -12.71
CA GLN A 434 -39.92 -17.42 -12.14
C GLN A 434 -38.98 -18.63 -12.25
N ARG A 435 -39.48 -19.83 -11.93
CA ARG A 435 -38.68 -21.07 -12.05
C ARG A 435 -38.31 -21.36 -13.49
N SER A 436 -39.25 -21.20 -14.43
CA SER A 436 -38.99 -21.36 -15.86
C SER A 436 -37.93 -20.37 -16.35
N LEU A 437 -37.97 -19.11 -15.91
CA LEU A 437 -36.94 -18.12 -16.22
C LEU A 437 -35.55 -18.53 -15.68
N LEU A 438 -35.45 -18.97 -14.42
CA LEU A 438 -34.19 -19.41 -13.85
C LEU A 438 -33.65 -20.67 -14.54
N HIS A 439 -34.51 -21.61 -14.95
CA HIS A 439 -34.10 -22.78 -15.73
C HIS A 439 -33.51 -22.39 -17.09
N ARG A 440 -34.17 -21.47 -17.82
CA ARG A 440 -33.65 -20.96 -19.10
C ARG A 440 -32.32 -20.23 -18.92
N ALA A 441 -32.20 -19.38 -17.90
CA ALA A 441 -30.96 -18.69 -17.57
C ALA A 441 -29.84 -19.67 -17.19
N ALA A 442 -30.14 -20.72 -16.41
CA ALA A 442 -29.19 -21.78 -16.06
C ALA A 442 -28.68 -22.58 -17.27
N LEU A 443 -29.42 -22.57 -18.38
CA LEU A 443 -29.07 -23.18 -19.67
C LEU A 443 -28.42 -22.17 -20.66
N ASN A 444 -28.03 -20.98 -20.19
CA ASN A 444 -27.46 -19.90 -21.01
C ASN A 444 -28.42 -19.35 -22.10
N GLU A 445 -29.73 -19.54 -21.97
CA GLU A 445 -30.72 -18.94 -22.89
C GLU A 445 -31.01 -17.45 -22.57
N VAL A 446 -30.58 -16.99 -21.38
CA VAL A 446 -30.60 -15.59 -20.97
C VAL A 446 -29.16 -15.13 -20.81
N SER A 447 -28.66 -14.43 -21.83
CA SER A 447 -27.24 -14.11 -21.96
C SER A 447 -26.78 -12.86 -21.19
N SER A 448 -27.68 -12.12 -20.54
CA SER A 448 -27.33 -10.93 -19.77
C SER A 448 -28.04 -10.85 -18.41
N ALA A 449 -27.31 -10.37 -17.40
CA ALA A 449 -27.86 -10.16 -16.06
C ALA A 449 -29.01 -9.13 -16.07
N ARG A 450 -28.96 -8.14 -16.97
CA ARG A 450 -30.04 -7.17 -17.16
C ARG A 450 -31.33 -7.83 -17.63
N ASP A 451 -31.25 -8.72 -18.61
CA ASP A 451 -32.44 -9.40 -19.15
C ASP A 451 -33.05 -10.33 -18.11
N LEU A 452 -32.22 -10.98 -17.29
CA LEU A 452 -32.68 -11.77 -16.15
C LEU A 452 -33.48 -10.89 -15.17
N VAL A 453 -32.94 -9.74 -14.74
CA VAL A 453 -33.62 -8.83 -13.81
C VAL A 453 -34.93 -8.27 -14.39
N VAL A 454 -34.93 -7.87 -15.67
CA VAL A 454 -36.12 -7.32 -16.34
C VAL A 454 -37.21 -8.38 -16.48
N GLN A 455 -36.87 -9.58 -16.95
CA GLN A 455 -37.83 -10.68 -17.10
C GLN A 455 -38.34 -11.15 -15.73
N TRP A 456 -37.49 -11.13 -14.69
CA TRP A 456 -37.89 -11.43 -13.32
C TRP A 456 -38.94 -10.43 -12.83
N ARG A 457 -38.71 -9.12 -12.99
CA ARG A 457 -39.69 -8.08 -12.64
C ARG A 457 -41.01 -8.24 -13.39
N ALA A 458 -40.95 -8.45 -14.71
CA ALA A 458 -42.14 -8.67 -15.53
C ALA A 458 -42.95 -9.91 -15.09
N SER A 459 -42.26 -10.97 -14.65
CA SER A 459 -42.92 -12.17 -14.10
C SER A 459 -43.61 -11.92 -12.76
N ARG A 460 -43.21 -10.89 -12.00
CA ARG A 460 -43.92 -10.43 -10.79
C ARG A 460 -45.18 -9.62 -11.12
N GLU A 461 -45.11 -8.79 -12.17
CA GLU A 461 -46.21 -7.90 -12.60
C GLU A 461 -47.45 -8.64 -13.15
N LEU A 462 -47.33 -9.95 -13.45
CA LEU A 462 -48.49 -10.83 -13.73
C LEU A 462 -49.30 -11.18 -12.47
N VAL A 463 -48.88 -10.75 -11.29
CA VAL A 463 -49.61 -10.82 -10.01
C VAL A 463 -49.72 -9.40 -9.42
N THR A 464 -50.81 -8.72 -9.75
CA THR A 464 -51.29 -7.39 -9.27
C THR A 464 -50.52 -6.12 -9.70
N PRO A 465 -51.21 -5.04 -10.13
CA PRO A 465 -50.58 -3.84 -10.71
C PRO A 465 -50.43 -2.69 -9.70
N THR A 466 -49.38 -1.87 -9.85
CA THR A 466 -49.39 -0.44 -10.23
C THR A 466 -47.98 0.16 -10.01
N PRO A 467 -47.29 0.70 -11.03
CA PRO A 467 -46.03 1.43 -10.83
C PRO A 467 -46.25 2.95 -10.75
N THR A 468 -45.65 3.58 -9.75
CA THR A 468 -45.51 5.04 -9.64
C THR A 468 -44.20 5.48 -10.30
N PRO A 469 -44.16 6.56 -11.10
CA PRO A 469 -42.98 6.93 -11.88
C PRO A 469 -41.96 7.69 -11.03
N HIS A 470 -40.98 6.98 -10.46
CA HIS A 470 -39.80 7.60 -9.85
C HIS A 470 -38.52 6.78 -10.11
N ARG A 471 -38.26 6.37 -11.36
CA ARG A 471 -37.01 5.67 -11.71
C ARG A 471 -36.36 6.07 -13.05
N ALA A 472 -36.82 7.15 -13.69
CA ALA A 472 -36.23 7.63 -14.96
C ALA A 472 -34.87 8.35 -14.80
N ARG A 473 -34.31 8.47 -13.58
CA ARG A 473 -33.04 9.20 -13.34
C ARG A 473 -31.84 8.33 -12.95
N GLN A 474 -32.01 7.02 -12.73
CA GLN A 474 -30.91 6.12 -12.34
C GLN A 474 -30.42 5.20 -13.47
N GLN A 475 -31.04 5.26 -14.65
CA GLN A 475 -30.75 4.35 -15.78
C GLN A 475 -29.62 4.79 -16.72
N ARG A 476 -28.89 5.88 -16.43
CA ARG A 476 -27.82 6.39 -17.30
C ARG A 476 -26.53 6.69 -16.56
N ARG A 477 -25.82 5.66 -16.09
CA ARG A 477 -24.38 5.79 -15.83
C ARG A 477 -23.66 4.56 -16.36
N ALA A 478 -23.14 4.67 -17.58
CA ALA A 478 -21.84 4.05 -17.87
C ALA A 478 -20.83 4.65 -16.89
N GLY A 479 -19.83 3.89 -16.46
CA GLY A 479 -18.73 4.47 -15.69
C GLY A 479 -18.14 5.66 -16.45
N ASN A 480 -17.82 6.74 -15.75
CA ASN A 480 -17.26 7.94 -16.37
C ASN A 480 -15.90 7.59 -17.01
N PRO A 481 -15.73 7.75 -18.34
CA PRO A 481 -14.51 7.36 -19.02
C PRO A 481 -13.36 8.38 -18.83
N PHE A 482 -13.60 9.47 -18.09
CA PHE A 482 -12.59 10.49 -17.81
C PHE A 482 -12.06 10.37 -16.37
N VAL A 483 -10.73 10.37 -16.24
CA VAL A 483 -10.04 10.09 -14.95
C VAL A 483 -9.87 11.32 -14.06
N GLY A 484 -10.29 12.50 -14.51
CA GLY A 484 -10.19 13.75 -13.76
C GLY A 484 -8.74 14.19 -13.55
N LEU A 485 -8.43 14.71 -12.35
CA LEU A 485 -7.09 15.18 -11.99
C LEU A 485 -6.09 14.06 -11.63
N ARG A 486 -6.55 12.79 -11.58
CA ARG A 486 -5.68 11.66 -11.25
C ARG A 486 -4.74 11.33 -12.42
N VAL A 487 -3.59 10.76 -12.08
CA VAL A 487 -2.68 10.13 -13.05
C VAL A 487 -3.37 8.90 -13.63
N PHE A 488 -3.25 8.69 -14.95
CA PHE A 488 -3.73 7.46 -15.58
C PHE A 488 -2.86 6.28 -15.13
N ASP A 489 -3.51 5.17 -14.79
CA ASP A 489 -2.84 3.94 -14.39
C ASP A 489 -3.00 2.84 -15.45
N GLU A 490 -2.38 1.68 -15.26
CA GLU A 490 -2.42 0.53 -16.18
C GLU A 490 -3.85 0.10 -16.52
N THR A 491 -4.75 0.16 -15.55
CA THR A 491 -6.18 -0.18 -15.73
C THR A 491 -6.95 0.83 -16.58
N ASP A 492 -6.39 2.03 -16.82
CA ASP A 492 -6.96 3.04 -17.72
C ASP A 492 -6.51 2.87 -19.18
N ALA A 493 -5.72 1.84 -19.52
CA ALA A 493 -5.15 1.67 -20.85
C ALA A 493 -6.18 1.73 -22.00
N ALA A 494 -7.39 1.21 -21.77
CA ALA A 494 -8.48 1.22 -22.76
C ALA A 494 -9.07 2.62 -23.01
N ILE A 495 -8.92 3.55 -22.06
CA ILE A 495 -9.41 4.92 -22.14
C ILE A 495 -8.27 5.95 -22.27
N PHE A 496 -7.03 5.50 -22.46
CA PHE A 496 -5.85 6.35 -22.58
C PHE A 496 -5.56 6.69 -24.06
N PHE A 497 -6.07 7.83 -24.51
CA PHE A 497 -5.97 8.29 -25.90
C PHE A 497 -5.02 9.49 -26.09
N GLY A 498 -4.73 9.85 -27.35
CA GLY A 498 -3.85 10.98 -27.71
C GLY A 498 -2.35 10.71 -27.64
N ARG A 499 -1.90 9.61 -27.01
CA ARG A 499 -0.47 9.25 -26.84
C ARG A 499 -0.03 7.98 -27.57
N ALA A 500 -0.85 7.42 -28.47
CA ALA A 500 -0.58 6.13 -29.13
C ALA A 500 0.79 6.05 -29.86
N ALA A 501 1.18 7.13 -30.56
CA ALA A 501 2.49 7.20 -31.22
C ALA A 501 3.64 7.17 -30.19
N ALA A 502 3.56 7.99 -29.14
CA ALA A 502 4.58 8.03 -28.09
C ALA A 502 4.71 6.70 -27.34
N VAL A 503 3.59 6.02 -27.06
CA VAL A 503 3.61 4.67 -26.48
C VAL A 503 4.34 3.70 -27.41
N SER A 504 4.01 3.71 -28.70
CA SER A 504 4.63 2.82 -29.69
C SER A 504 6.14 3.07 -29.82
N ASP A 505 6.55 4.33 -29.84
CA ASP A 505 7.95 4.73 -29.93
C ASP A 505 8.74 4.26 -28.71
N VAL A 506 8.23 4.53 -27.50
CA VAL A 506 8.89 4.13 -26.25
C VAL A 506 8.98 2.61 -26.15
N VAL A 507 7.89 1.88 -26.42
CA VAL A 507 7.89 0.40 -26.42
C VAL A 507 8.90 -0.15 -27.43
N ALA A 508 9.07 0.48 -28.60
CA ALA A 508 10.05 0.08 -29.60
C ALA A 508 11.51 0.38 -29.21
N LEU A 509 11.75 1.32 -28.28
CA LEU A 509 13.07 1.66 -27.76
C LEU A 509 13.52 0.72 -26.64
N VAL A 510 12.61 0.27 -25.77
CA VAL A 510 12.90 -0.60 -24.62
C VAL A 510 13.74 -1.84 -24.97
N PRO A 511 13.47 -2.61 -26.04
CA PRO A 511 14.32 -3.76 -26.36
C PRO A 511 15.71 -3.38 -26.90
N LYS A 512 15.86 -2.16 -27.43
CA LYS A 512 17.08 -1.67 -28.11
C LYS A 512 18.04 -0.92 -27.18
N GLN A 513 17.54 -0.37 -26.08
CA GLN A 513 18.31 0.47 -25.17
C GLN A 513 18.29 -0.12 -23.75
N PRO A 514 19.41 -0.07 -23.01
CA PRO A 514 19.45 -0.49 -21.61
C PRO A 514 18.65 0.45 -20.70
N CYS A 515 18.55 1.73 -21.07
CA CYS A 515 17.78 2.75 -20.38
C CYS A 515 17.02 3.60 -21.40
N VAL A 516 15.72 3.82 -21.17
CA VAL A 516 14.89 4.76 -21.92
C VAL A 516 14.43 5.88 -20.98
N THR A 517 14.95 7.08 -21.17
CA THR A 517 14.64 8.27 -20.36
C THR A 517 13.60 9.13 -21.07
N ILE A 518 12.43 9.29 -20.46
CA ILE A 518 11.34 10.11 -20.94
C ILE A 518 11.48 11.50 -20.32
N VAL A 519 11.79 12.48 -21.15
CA VAL A 519 12.10 13.86 -20.75
C VAL A 519 10.96 14.77 -21.15
N GLY A 520 10.46 15.58 -20.22
CA GLY A 520 9.41 16.55 -20.55
C GLY A 520 9.03 17.44 -19.36
N PRO A 521 8.28 18.53 -19.58
CA PRO A 521 7.87 19.44 -18.53
C PRO A 521 6.97 18.76 -17.49
N SER A 522 6.81 19.38 -16.30
CA SER A 522 5.85 18.91 -15.30
C SER A 522 4.44 18.85 -15.91
N GLY A 523 3.63 17.86 -15.53
CA GLY A 523 2.27 17.71 -16.04
C GLY A 523 2.12 17.29 -17.52
N ALA A 524 3.21 17.08 -18.28
CA ALA A 524 3.15 16.58 -19.67
C ALA A 524 2.56 15.15 -19.82
N GLY A 525 2.30 14.47 -18.70
CA GLY A 525 1.77 13.11 -18.67
C GLY A 525 2.83 12.01 -18.76
N LYS A 526 4.08 12.27 -18.30
CA LYS A 526 5.18 11.28 -18.32
C LYS A 526 4.80 10.00 -17.56
N SER A 527 4.35 10.13 -16.31
CA SER A 527 3.94 8.99 -15.48
C SER A 527 2.72 8.28 -16.08
N SER A 528 1.73 9.03 -16.59
CA SER A 528 0.56 8.46 -17.29
C SER A 528 0.96 7.68 -18.55
N LEU A 529 1.89 8.19 -19.36
CA LEU A 529 2.40 7.52 -20.55
C LEU A 529 3.03 6.17 -20.19
N VAL A 530 3.83 6.14 -19.13
CA VAL A 530 4.49 4.90 -18.69
C VAL A 530 3.49 3.92 -18.08
N ARG A 531 2.64 4.37 -17.16
CA ARG A 531 1.72 3.49 -16.41
C ARG A 531 0.57 2.98 -17.28
N ALA A 532 -0.16 3.86 -17.95
CA ALA A 532 -1.35 3.49 -18.73
C ALA A 532 -1.03 3.06 -20.18
N GLY A 533 0.09 3.51 -20.72
CA GLY A 533 0.47 3.24 -22.11
C GLY A 533 1.51 2.12 -22.25
N VAL A 534 2.72 2.38 -21.75
CA VAL A 534 3.89 1.54 -22.02
C VAL A 534 3.86 0.24 -21.21
N THR A 535 3.57 0.31 -19.92
CA THR A 535 3.57 -0.83 -18.99
C THR A 535 2.65 -1.97 -19.44
N PRO A 536 1.36 -1.73 -19.76
CA PRO A 536 0.47 -2.80 -20.22
C PRO A 536 0.99 -3.49 -21.49
N ARG A 537 1.55 -2.74 -22.45
CA ARG A 537 2.14 -3.31 -23.68
C ARG A 537 3.38 -4.16 -23.42
N LEU A 538 4.20 -3.78 -22.44
CA LEU A 538 5.35 -4.60 -22.04
C LEU A 538 4.92 -5.89 -21.32
N ARG A 539 3.88 -5.82 -20.49
CA ARG A 539 3.30 -7.00 -19.83
C ARG A 539 2.64 -7.96 -20.82
N GLU A 540 1.95 -7.45 -21.85
CA GLU A 540 1.46 -8.25 -22.99
C GLU A 540 2.59 -8.98 -23.74
N GLN A 541 3.77 -8.37 -23.82
CA GLN A 541 4.98 -8.99 -24.39
C GLN A 541 5.68 -9.97 -23.42
N GLY A 542 5.09 -10.24 -22.26
CA GLY A 542 5.60 -11.19 -21.26
C GLY A 542 6.63 -10.60 -20.28
N CYS A 543 6.84 -9.29 -20.27
CA CYS A 543 7.75 -8.65 -19.31
C CYS A 543 7.12 -8.54 -17.92
N VAL A 544 7.94 -8.63 -16.88
CA VAL A 544 7.58 -8.23 -15.51
C VAL A 544 8.01 -6.78 -15.31
N VAL A 545 7.03 -5.92 -15.07
CA VAL A 545 7.27 -4.48 -14.86
C VAL A 545 7.03 -4.15 -13.39
N THR A 546 8.01 -3.50 -12.77
CA THR A 546 7.89 -2.93 -11.42
C THR A 546 8.28 -1.47 -11.43
N THR A 547 7.59 -0.66 -10.64
CA THR A 547 7.78 0.79 -10.56
C THR A 547 8.31 1.20 -9.20
N MET A 548 9.21 2.19 -9.19
CA MET A 548 9.67 2.86 -7.99
C MET A 548 9.78 4.36 -8.21
N THR A 549 9.75 5.09 -7.10
CA THR A 549 10.13 6.50 -7.01
C THR A 549 11.32 6.59 -6.04
N PRO A 550 12.44 7.25 -6.39
CA PRO A 550 13.68 7.16 -5.61
C PRO A 550 13.58 7.55 -4.14
N GLY A 551 13.00 8.71 -3.84
CA GLY A 551 12.93 9.29 -2.50
C GLY A 551 14.30 9.47 -1.83
N VAL A 552 14.29 9.55 -0.49
CA VAL A 552 15.49 9.79 0.33
C VAL A 552 16.51 8.64 0.25
N ARG A 553 16.04 7.39 0.09
CA ARG A 553 16.87 6.18 0.04
C ARG A 553 16.52 5.30 -1.18
N PRO A 554 17.09 5.59 -2.37
CA PRO A 554 16.78 4.88 -3.61
C PRO A 554 16.99 3.36 -3.57
N LEU A 555 18.02 2.85 -2.88
CA LEU A 555 18.22 1.39 -2.75
C LEU A 555 17.14 0.72 -1.92
N PHE A 556 16.66 1.41 -0.89
CA PHE A 556 15.53 0.93 -0.09
C PHE A 556 14.27 0.87 -0.95
N SER A 557 13.95 1.96 -1.66
CA SER A 557 12.80 2.06 -2.56
C SER A 557 12.85 0.99 -3.65
N LEU A 558 14.04 0.71 -4.21
CA LEU A 558 14.26 -0.39 -5.14
C LEU A 558 13.98 -1.75 -4.49
N GLY A 559 14.50 -2.01 -3.29
CA GLY A 559 14.25 -3.26 -2.56
C GLY A 559 12.76 -3.52 -2.32
N VAL A 560 11.99 -2.47 -2.00
CA VAL A 560 10.53 -2.55 -1.86
C VAL A 560 9.84 -2.88 -3.18
N ALA A 561 10.25 -2.24 -4.27
CA ALA A 561 9.71 -2.52 -5.60
C ALA A 561 10.00 -3.97 -6.02
N LEU A 562 11.23 -4.45 -5.84
CA LEU A 562 11.63 -5.82 -6.20
C LEU A 562 10.87 -6.89 -5.39
N ARG A 563 10.57 -6.64 -4.11
CA ARG A 563 9.77 -7.58 -3.28
C ARG A 563 8.34 -7.77 -3.81
N ARG A 564 7.77 -6.81 -4.53
CA ARG A 564 6.44 -6.96 -5.16
C ARG A 564 6.44 -7.96 -6.31
N ILE A 565 7.61 -8.22 -6.91
CA ILE A 565 7.76 -9.10 -8.07
C ILE A 565 8.63 -10.34 -7.80
N ALA A 566 9.23 -10.43 -6.61
CA ALA A 566 10.04 -11.57 -6.19
C ALA A 566 9.21 -12.73 -5.64
N THR A 567 9.71 -13.95 -5.84
CA THR A 567 9.23 -15.15 -5.15
C THR A 567 9.89 -15.30 -3.79
N GLU A 568 9.29 -16.10 -2.91
CA GLU A 568 9.86 -16.39 -1.58
C GLU A 568 11.25 -17.00 -1.69
N GLU A 569 11.48 -17.88 -2.66
CA GLU A 569 12.77 -18.54 -2.90
C GLU A 569 13.86 -17.53 -3.29
N GLN A 570 13.54 -16.61 -4.21
CA GLN A 570 14.47 -15.56 -4.63
C GLN A 570 14.82 -14.61 -3.48
N LEU A 571 13.82 -14.27 -2.66
CA LEU A 571 14.05 -13.43 -1.48
C LEU A 571 14.85 -14.18 -0.40
N ALA A 572 14.57 -15.46 -0.16
CA ALA A 572 15.30 -16.26 0.81
C ALA A 572 16.77 -16.47 0.41
N ALA A 573 17.06 -16.57 -0.89
CA ALA A 573 18.42 -16.64 -1.41
C ALA A 573 19.19 -15.29 -1.25
N HIS A 574 18.46 -14.16 -1.30
CA HIS A 574 19.03 -12.81 -1.30
C HIS A 574 18.25 -11.84 -0.38
N PRO A 575 18.18 -12.09 0.94
CA PRO A 575 17.25 -11.38 1.84
C PRO A 575 17.56 -9.89 2.00
N ASP A 576 18.85 -9.53 1.97
CA ASP A 576 19.36 -8.18 2.25
C ASP A 576 20.25 -7.61 1.11
N ASP A 577 20.36 -8.31 -0.03
CA ASP A 577 21.15 -7.86 -1.18
C ASP A 577 20.23 -7.52 -2.36
N VAL A 578 19.86 -6.26 -2.45
CA VAL A 578 19.01 -5.70 -3.51
C VAL A 578 19.61 -5.92 -4.90
N GLY A 579 20.94 -5.83 -5.04
CA GLY A 579 21.61 -6.04 -6.32
C GLY A 579 21.60 -7.51 -6.75
N ALA A 580 21.84 -8.43 -5.82
CA ALA A 580 21.73 -9.86 -6.09
C ALA A 580 20.28 -10.27 -6.42
N LEU A 581 19.29 -9.75 -5.68
CA LEU A 581 17.88 -9.97 -5.96
C LEU A 581 17.48 -9.46 -7.36
N LEU A 582 17.95 -8.26 -7.74
CA LEU A 582 17.73 -7.70 -9.08
C LEU A 582 18.29 -8.61 -10.18
N ARG A 583 19.50 -9.14 -9.99
CA ARG A 583 20.16 -10.08 -10.92
C ARG A 583 19.41 -11.41 -11.01
N ALA A 584 18.95 -11.95 -9.88
CA ALA A 584 18.17 -13.18 -9.85
C ALA A 584 16.84 -13.02 -10.60
N LEU A 585 16.14 -11.90 -10.38
CA LEU A 585 14.90 -11.56 -11.09
C LEU A 585 15.12 -11.44 -12.61
N ALA A 586 16.15 -10.68 -13.01
CA ALA A 586 16.48 -10.47 -14.41
C ALA A 586 16.84 -11.76 -15.16
N THR A 587 17.47 -12.72 -14.46
CA THR A 587 17.83 -14.03 -15.04
C THR A 587 16.61 -14.94 -15.17
N SER A 588 15.64 -14.80 -14.27
CA SER A 588 14.45 -15.65 -14.22
C SER A 588 13.41 -15.26 -15.28
N GLN A 589 13.25 -13.96 -15.54
CA GLN A 589 12.25 -13.44 -16.46
C GLN A 589 12.61 -12.03 -16.98
N PRO A 590 12.15 -11.65 -18.19
CA PRO A 590 12.39 -10.32 -18.73
C PRO A 590 11.80 -9.25 -17.80
N THR A 591 12.68 -8.53 -17.10
CA THR A 591 12.28 -7.55 -16.07
C THR A 591 12.57 -6.14 -16.55
N VAL A 592 11.59 -5.24 -16.37
CA VAL A 592 11.70 -3.81 -16.66
C VAL A 592 11.47 -3.02 -15.38
N LEU A 593 12.44 -2.20 -15.00
CA LEU A 593 12.35 -1.29 -13.86
C LEU A 593 11.92 0.09 -14.35
N VAL A 594 10.78 0.57 -13.85
CA VAL A 594 10.35 1.95 -14.03
C VAL A 594 10.85 2.79 -12.86
N VAL A 595 11.66 3.80 -13.14
CA VAL A 595 12.10 4.82 -12.18
C VAL A 595 11.32 6.10 -12.48
N ASP A 596 10.21 6.29 -11.79
CA ASP A 596 9.36 7.47 -11.93
C ASP A 596 9.95 8.61 -11.09
N GLN A 597 9.99 9.84 -11.63
CA GLN A 597 10.57 11.04 -11.02
C GLN A 597 12.07 10.84 -10.67
N MET A 598 12.87 10.49 -11.66
CA MET A 598 14.31 10.28 -11.49
C MET A 598 15.04 11.52 -10.92
N GLU A 599 14.49 12.72 -11.09
CA GLU A 599 15.01 13.95 -10.49
C GLU A 599 15.17 13.87 -8.96
N GLU A 600 14.40 13.04 -8.26
CA GLU A 600 14.50 12.83 -6.81
C GLU A 600 15.86 12.31 -6.35
N LEU A 601 16.60 11.66 -7.24
CA LEU A 601 17.99 11.29 -6.99
C LEU A 601 18.85 12.52 -6.65
N TRP A 602 18.59 13.69 -7.23
CA TRP A 602 19.39 14.88 -6.94
C TRP A 602 18.75 15.83 -5.94
N THR A 603 17.42 15.79 -5.77
CA THR A 603 16.70 16.73 -4.90
C THR A 603 16.46 16.19 -3.48
N GLN A 604 16.29 14.88 -3.30
CA GLN A 604 15.88 14.30 -2.01
C GLN A 604 16.86 13.25 -1.46
N SER A 605 17.58 12.54 -2.33
CA SER A 605 18.31 11.35 -1.93
C SER A 605 19.65 11.60 -1.24
N VAL A 606 20.04 10.68 -0.35
CA VAL A 606 21.37 10.68 0.28
C VAL A 606 22.44 10.28 -0.75
N PRO A 607 23.56 11.03 -0.89
CA PRO A 607 24.56 10.81 -1.94
C PRO A 607 25.11 9.37 -2.05
N ASP A 608 25.41 8.73 -0.92
CA ASP A 608 25.98 7.38 -0.92
C ASP A 608 24.98 6.33 -1.45
N ASP A 609 23.70 6.45 -1.05
CA ASP A 609 22.64 5.52 -1.47
C ASP A 609 22.28 5.74 -2.95
N ARG A 610 22.27 6.99 -3.39
CA ARG A 610 22.15 7.39 -4.79
C ARG A 610 23.26 6.78 -5.64
N ASP A 611 24.51 6.94 -5.22
CA ASP A 611 25.66 6.48 -6.00
C ASP A 611 25.70 4.96 -6.12
N ALA A 612 25.29 4.23 -5.07
CA ALA A 612 25.15 2.79 -5.14
C ALA A 612 23.98 2.37 -6.06
N PHE A 613 22.83 3.06 -6.00
CA PHE A 613 21.71 2.82 -6.91
C PHE A 613 22.09 3.07 -8.38
N ILE A 614 22.77 4.17 -8.68
CA ILE A 614 23.28 4.46 -10.03
C ILE A 614 24.25 3.37 -10.50
N GLY A 615 25.10 2.88 -9.60
CA GLY A 615 25.98 1.74 -9.88
C GLY A 615 25.23 0.51 -10.39
N LEU A 616 24.10 0.16 -9.75
CA LEU A 616 23.26 -0.96 -10.18
C LEU A 616 22.60 -0.73 -11.55
N LEU A 617 22.13 0.50 -11.83
CA LEU A 617 21.57 0.83 -13.14
C LEU A 617 22.62 0.72 -14.25
N GLN A 618 23.87 1.11 -13.96
CA GLN A 618 24.98 1.03 -14.90
C GLN A 618 25.33 -0.41 -15.29
N GLU A 619 25.16 -1.37 -14.39
CA GLU A 619 25.41 -2.80 -14.69
C GLU A 619 24.52 -3.32 -15.84
N GLY A 620 23.38 -2.66 -16.12
CA GLY A 620 22.50 -3.01 -17.23
C GLY A 620 21.81 -4.38 -17.06
N VAL A 621 21.68 -4.85 -15.83
CA VAL A 621 21.09 -6.16 -15.48
C VAL A 621 19.62 -6.23 -15.89
N VAL A 622 18.88 -5.13 -15.73
CA VAL A 622 17.50 -4.97 -16.17
C VAL A 622 17.40 -3.79 -17.14
N ARG A 623 16.34 -3.79 -17.94
CA ARG A 623 15.98 -2.61 -18.74
C ARG A 623 15.33 -1.57 -17.85
N VAL A 624 15.68 -0.31 -18.05
CA VAL A 624 15.20 0.81 -17.23
C VAL A 624 14.35 1.74 -18.08
N ILE A 625 13.20 2.16 -17.56
CA ILE A 625 12.43 3.29 -18.08
C ILE A 625 12.45 4.36 -16.99
N ALA A 626 13.03 5.52 -17.29
CA ALA A 626 13.10 6.62 -16.34
C ALA A 626 12.21 7.78 -16.80
N THR A 627 11.44 8.39 -15.90
CA THR A 627 10.83 9.70 -16.19
C THR A 627 11.66 10.79 -15.52
N ILE A 628 11.91 11.89 -16.22
CA ILE A 628 12.64 13.03 -15.67
C ILE A 628 12.04 14.34 -16.16
N ARG A 629 12.02 15.36 -15.31
CA ARG A 629 11.66 16.71 -15.76
C ARG A 629 12.77 17.32 -16.63
N ALA A 630 12.37 18.12 -17.63
CA ALA A 630 13.30 18.72 -18.59
C ALA A 630 14.32 19.67 -17.94
N ASP A 631 13.95 20.36 -16.86
CA ASP A 631 14.81 21.25 -16.06
C ASP A 631 15.86 20.51 -15.20
N PHE A 632 15.72 19.19 -15.03
CA PHE A 632 16.69 18.33 -14.34
C PHE A 632 17.47 17.42 -15.30
N TYR A 633 17.27 17.56 -16.62
CA TYR A 633 17.90 16.69 -17.62
C TYR A 633 19.43 16.84 -17.71
N ASP A 634 19.97 17.98 -17.27
CA ASP A 634 21.42 18.22 -17.18
C ASP A 634 22.09 17.34 -16.12
N ARG A 635 21.38 16.99 -15.04
CA ARG A 635 21.91 16.23 -13.90
C ARG A 635 22.42 14.84 -14.27
N PRO A 636 21.65 13.95 -14.93
CA PRO A 636 22.16 12.65 -15.35
C PRO A 636 23.27 12.75 -16.41
N LEU A 637 23.24 13.78 -17.27
CA LEU A 637 24.28 13.99 -18.29
C LEU A 637 25.64 14.33 -17.66
N GLY A 638 25.64 14.98 -16.49
CA GLY A 638 26.85 15.27 -15.72
C GLY A 638 27.45 14.05 -14.99
N ASP A 639 26.68 12.98 -14.78
CA ASP A 639 27.15 11.75 -14.13
C ASP A 639 27.83 10.82 -15.16
N ARG A 640 29.05 10.37 -14.86
CA ARG A 640 29.85 9.54 -15.78
C ARG A 640 29.25 8.16 -16.08
N ARG A 641 28.36 7.67 -15.21
CA ARG A 641 27.73 6.35 -15.28
C ARG A 641 26.37 6.44 -15.95
N LEU A 642 25.56 7.43 -15.61
CA LEU A 642 24.23 7.65 -16.23
C LEU A 642 24.30 8.36 -17.57
N GLY A 643 25.24 9.30 -17.76
CA GLY A 643 25.32 10.14 -18.95
C GLY A 643 25.25 9.35 -20.27
N PRO A 644 26.07 8.30 -20.48
CA PRO A 644 26.01 7.47 -21.69
C PRO A 644 24.68 6.74 -21.88
N LEU A 645 24.05 6.28 -20.79
CA LEU A 645 22.77 5.56 -20.83
C LEU A 645 21.63 6.50 -21.25
N VAL A 646 21.60 7.70 -20.65
CA VAL A 646 20.58 8.72 -20.94
C VAL A 646 20.78 9.29 -22.35
N GLN A 647 22.03 9.52 -22.76
CA GLN A 647 22.34 10.07 -24.09
C GLN A 647 21.86 9.15 -25.24
N THR A 648 21.94 7.83 -25.07
CA THR A 648 21.64 6.87 -26.12
C THR A 648 20.16 6.46 -26.19
N GLY A 649 19.42 6.59 -25.09
CA GLY A 649 18.01 6.24 -25.01
C GLY A 649 17.17 7.36 -24.38
N SER A 650 17.06 8.52 -25.02
CA SER A 650 16.15 9.59 -24.58
C SER A 650 14.97 9.77 -25.53
N TYR A 651 13.78 9.95 -24.96
CA TYR A 651 12.55 10.28 -25.66
C TYR A 651 11.99 11.59 -25.11
N ALA A 652 11.94 12.63 -25.95
CA ALA A 652 11.37 13.92 -25.57
C ALA A 652 9.84 13.87 -25.69
N LEU A 653 9.14 13.95 -24.56
CA LEU A 653 7.70 14.03 -24.50
C LEU A 653 7.24 15.49 -24.57
N THR A 654 6.73 15.89 -25.72
CA THR A 654 6.16 17.23 -25.94
C THR A 654 4.73 17.33 -25.41
N ALA A 655 4.22 18.57 -25.31
CA ALA A 655 2.80 18.82 -25.15
C ALA A 655 1.98 18.12 -26.25
N LEU A 656 0.71 17.83 -25.95
CA LEU A 656 -0.21 17.22 -26.91
C LEU A 656 -0.50 18.22 -28.04
N SER A 657 -0.50 17.76 -29.28
CA SER A 657 -1.03 18.56 -30.39
C SER A 657 -2.56 18.66 -30.32
N ALA A 658 -3.16 19.62 -31.03
CA ALA A 658 -4.61 19.75 -31.14
C ALA A 658 -5.30 18.44 -31.59
N ALA A 659 -4.70 17.71 -32.53
CA ALA A 659 -5.23 16.41 -32.98
C ALA A 659 -5.15 15.33 -31.88
N GLN A 660 -4.07 15.33 -31.09
CA GLN A 660 -3.91 14.41 -29.97
C GLN A 660 -4.87 14.75 -28.81
N LEU A 661 -5.07 16.03 -28.52
CA LEU A 661 -6.08 16.50 -27.56
C LEU A 661 -7.49 16.13 -28.02
N ALA A 662 -7.83 16.36 -29.29
CA ALA A 662 -9.11 15.93 -29.85
C ALA A 662 -9.33 14.42 -29.64
N SER A 663 -8.32 13.59 -29.93
CA SER A 663 -8.37 12.15 -29.68
C SER A 663 -8.53 11.81 -28.18
N ALA A 664 -7.88 12.55 -27.28
CA ALA A 664 -8.03 12.37 -25.84
C ALA A 664 -9.42 12.79 -25.30
N ILE A 665 -10.12 13.68 -26.02
CA ILE A 665 -11.49 14.13 -25.69
C ILE A 665 -12.52 13.12 -26.22
N THR A 666 -12.41 12.73 -27.50
CA THR A 666 -13.45 11.93 -28.18
C THR A 666 -13.23 10.43 -28.05
N GLY A 667 -11.98 9.96 -28.02
CA GLY A 667 -11.65 8.53 -27.94
C GLY A 667 -12.28 7.81 -26.74
N PRO A 668 -12.19 8.34 -25.50
CA PRO A 668 -12.82 7.70 -24.33
C PRO A 668 -14.36 7.57 -24.43
N LEU A 669 -15.01 8.33 -25.32
CA LEU A 669 -16.47 8.27 -25.52
C LEU A 669 -16.88 7.13 -26.47
N GLU A 670 -15.94 6.58 -27.24
CA GLU A 670 -16.22 5.47 -28.16
C GLU A 670 -16.74 4.26 -27.38
N GLY A 671 -17.85 3.66 -27.85
CA GLY A 671 -18.50 2.53 -27.17
C GLY A 671 -19.33 2.89 -25.92
N THR A 672 -19.33 4.14 -25.46
CA THR A 672 -20.16 4.57 -24.32
C THR A 672 -21.59 4.94 -24.70
N GLY A 673 -21.84 5.18 -25.99
CA GLY A 673 -23.10 5.72 -26.51
C GLY A 673 -23.26 7.24 -26.35
N VAL A 674 -22.27 7.92 -25.76
CA VAL A 674 -22.24 9.38 -25.60
C VAL A 674 -21.37 10.00 -26.69
N THR A 675 -21.72 11.17 -27.20
CA THR A 675 -20.91 11.94 -28.17
C THR A 675 -20.56 13.33 -27.63
N ALA A 676 -19.53 13.98 -28.18
CA ALA A 676 -19.20 15.37 -27.88
C ALA A 676 -19.48 16.23 -29.10
N GLU A 677 -20.04 17.42 -28.89
CA GLU A 677 -20.24 18.39 -29.97
C GLU A 677 -18.88 18.83 -30.58
N PRO A 678 -18.77 18.93 -31.91
CA PRO A 678 -17.54 19.42 -32.54
C PRO A 678 -17.13 20.83 -32.05
N GLY A 679 -18.12 21.69 -31.76
CA GLY A 679 -17.90 23.03 -31.19
C GLY A 679 -17.29 22.98 -29.79
N LEU A 680 -17.75 22.07 -28.93
CA LEU A 680 -17.17 21.83 -27.60
C LEU A 680 -15.70 21.40 -27.70
N VAL A 681 -15.39 20.44 -28.58
CA VAL A 681 -14.01 19.94 -28.74
C VAL A 681 -13.08 21.07 -29.20
N ALA A 682 -13.51 21.88 -30.18
CA ALA A 682 -12.74 23.02 -30.65
C ALA A 682 -12.54 24.08 -29.57
N GLN A 683 -13.58 24.37 -28.77
CA GLN A 683 -13.49 25.35 -27.68
C GLN A 683 -12.53 24.89 -26.58
N ILE A 684 -12.63 23.64 -26.13
CA ILE A 684 -11.72 23.08 -25.11
C ILE A 684 -10.27 23.16 -25.58
N ILE A 685 -9.99 22.82 -26.84
CA ILE A 685 -8.62 22.91 -27.41
C ILE A 685 -8.14 24.37 -27.42
N SER A 686 -9.01 25.32 -27.78
CA SER A 686 -8.68 26.74 -27.78
C SER A 686 -8.38 27.27 -26.38
N ASP A 687 -9.14 26.82 -25.37
CA ASP A 687 -9.03 27.32 -23.99
C ASP A 687 -7.73 26.87 -23.30
N VAL A 688 -7.11 25.79 -23.80
CA VAL A 688 -5.90 25.20 -23.19
C VAL A 688 -4.64 25.37 -24.04
N ASP A 689 -4.70 26.13 -25.13
CA ASP A 689 -3.59 26.29 -26.10
C ASP A 689 -2.32 26.88 -25.46
N ASN A 690 -2.47 27.73 -24.42
CA ASN A 690 -1.36 28.33 -23.68
C ASN A 690 -1.06 27.64 -22.34
N GLU A 691 -1.78 26.56 -22.00
CA GLU A 691 -1.58 25.86 -20.74
C GLU A 691 -0.43 24.85 -20.87
N PRO A 692 0.58 24.86 -19.97
CA PRO A 692 1.77 24.00 -20.09
C PRO A 692 1.44 22.51 -19.89
N ALA A 693 0.38 22.19 -19.16
CA ALA A 693 -0.06 20.83 -18.83
C ALA A 693 -1.59 20.69 -18.93
N PRO A 694 -2.16 20.69 -20.15
CA PRO A 694 -3.60 20.87 -20.34
C PRO A 694 -4.42 19.61 -20.03
N LEU A 695 -3.83 18.41 -20.16
CA LEU A 695 -4.59 17.16 -20.13
C LEU A 695 -5.35 16.91 -18.81
N PRO A 696 -4.76 17.08 -17.61
CA PRO A 696 -5.49 16.87 -16.35
C PRO A 696 -6.69 17.81 -16.19
N LEU A 697 -6.55 19.07 -16.61
CA LEU A 697 -7.62 20.06 -16.59
C LEU A 697 -8.78 19.65 -17.51
N VAL A 698 -8.44 19.26 -18.75
CA VAL A 698 -9.40 18.76 -19.73
C VAL A 698 -10.12 17.51 -19.21
N GLN A 699 -9.40 16.55 -18.62
CA GLN A 699 -9.98 15.35 -18.03
C GLN A 699 -10.94 15.66 -16.87
N PHE A 700 -10.63 16.65 -16.04
CA PHE A 700 -11.50 17.09 -14.96
C PHE A 700 -12.83 17.67 -15.47
N VAL A 701 -12.75 18.59 -16.42
CA VAL A 701 -13.94 19.22 -17.02
C VAL A 701 -14.81 18.18 -17.71
N LEU A 702 -14.21 17.30 -18.52
CA LEU A 702 -14.94 16.25 -19.22
C LEU A 702 -15.58 15.26 -18.27
N ALA A 703 -14.91 14.93 -17.15
CA ALA A 703 -15.52 14.11 -16.12
C ALA A 703 -16.78 14.79 -15.54
N SER A 704 -16.69 16.08 -15.19
CA SER A 704 -17.82 16.85 -14.66
C SER A 704 -18.97 16.97 -15.67
N LEU A 705 -18.67 17.29 -16.93
CA LEU A 705 -19.66 17.35 -18.02
C LEU A 705 -20.34 16.00 -18.23
N PHE A 706 -19.55 14.92 -18.23
CA PHE A 706 -20.09 13.58 -18.38
C PHE A 706 -21.03 13.25 -17.22
N ASP A 707 -20.65 13.47 -15.97
CA ASP A 707 -21.49 13.11 -14.82
C ASP A 707 -22.77 13.94 -14.70
N ALA A 708 -22.74 15.18 -15.20
CA ALA A 708 -23.87 16.11 -15.14
C ALA A 708 -24.78 16.09 -16.39
N ARG A 709 -24.39 15.40 -17.46
CA ARG A 709 -25.13 15.39 -18.73
C ARG A 709 -26.59 14.97 -18.55
N ALA A 710 -27.49 15.70 -19.19
CA ALA A 710 -28.90 15.33 -19.26
C ALA A 710 -29.21 14.38 -20.44
N THR A 711 -28.41 14.46 -21.51
CA THR A 711 -28.58 13.72 -22.76
C THR A 711 -27.35 12.86 -23.06
N ASP A 712 -27.36 12.15 -24.19
CA ASP A 712 -26.20 11.36 -24.66
C ASP A 712 -25.21 12.21 -25.48
N THR A 713 -25.18 13.52 -25.26
CA THR A 713 -24.28 14.48 -25.92
C THR A 713 -23.68 15.43 -24.89
N LEU A 714 -22.36 15.61 -24.91
CA LEU A 714 -21.68 16.69 -24.19
C LEU A 714 -21.74 17.96 -25.06
N THR A 715 -22.36 19.01 -24.53
CA THR A 715 -22.69 20.23 -25.29
C THR A 715 -21.74 21.38 -24.95
N LEU A 716 -21.58 22.31 -25.90
CA LEU A 716 -20.84 23.55 -25.66
C LEU A 716 -21.55 24.42 -24.60
N ASP A 717 -22.88 24.48 -24.61
CA ASP A 717 -23.67 25.27 -23.66
C ASP A 717 -23.44 24.81 -22.20
N ASP A 718 -23.40 23.49 -21.94
CA ASP A 718 -23.15 22.95 -20.61
C ASP A 718 -21.71 23.24 -20.12
N TYR A 719 -20.78 23.40 -21.06
CA TYR A 719 -19.38 23.75 -20.79
C TYR A 719 -19.22 25.25 -20.50
N GLU A 720 -19.83 26.11 -21.29
CA GLU A 720 -19.82 27.57 -21.06
C GLU A 720 -20.49 27.93 -19.74
N ALA A 721 -21.58 27.24 -19.37
CA ALA A 721 -22.24 27.41 -18.07
C ALA A 721 -21.36 27.03 -16.86
N ARG A 722 -20.20 26.41 -17.08
CA ARG A 722 -19.22 26.01 -16.05
C ARG A 722 -17.94 26.86 -16.09
N ASP A 723 -17.97 27.99 -16.79
CA ASP A 723 -16.85 28.93 -16.93
C ASP A 723 -15.59 28.31 -17.58
N GLY A 724 -15.78 27.34 -18.48
CA GLY A 724 -14.71 26.73 -19.26
C GLY A 724 -13.71 25.88 -18.45
N VAL A 725 -12.53 25.60 -19.02
CA VAL A 725 -11.57 24.66 -18.42
C VAL A 725 -11.03 25.13 -17.07
N VAL A 726 -10.59 26.38 -16.98
CA VAL A 726 -9.98 26.94 -15.76
C VAL A 726 -11.04 27.24 -14.69
N GLY A 727 -12.21 27.73 -15.09
CA GLY A 727 -13.31 28.05 -14.18
C GLY A 727 -13.92 26.82 -13.52
N ALA A 728 -13.96 25.67 -14.20
CA ALA A 728 -14.59 24.46 -13.67
C ALA A 728 -13.96 23.96 -12.35
N ILE A 729 -12.62 23.95 -12.24
CA ILE A 729 -11.93 23.51 -11.01
C ILE A 729 -12.21 24.47 -9.87
N THR A 730 -12.08 25.77 -10.11
CA THR A 730 -12.29 26.81 -9.09
C THR A 730 -13.74 26.80 -8.61
N SER A 731 -14.70 26.72 -9.53
CA SER A 731 -16.13 26.67 -9.21
C SER A 731 -16.52 25.40 -8.44
N GLU A 732 -15.90 24.24 -8.74
CA GLU A 732 -16.15 23.01 -7.99
C GLU A 732 -15.56 23.07 -6.57
N ALA A 733 -14.31 23.53 -6.44
CA ALA A 733 -13.64 23.68 -5.16
C ALA A 733 -14.36 24.69 -4.25
N GLU A 734 -14.78 25.83 -4.79
CA GLU A 734 -15.55 26.84 -4.05
C GLU A 734 -16.94 26.35 -3.66
N ARG A 735 -17.65 25.64 -4.55
CA ARG A 735 -18.96 25.07 -4.23
C ARG A 735 -18.87 24.03 -3.11
N MET A 736 -17.83 23.19 -3.15
CA MET A 736 -17.55 22.24 -2.08
C MET A 736 -17.28 22.98 -0.76
N TYR A 737 -16.39 23.98 -0.76
CA TYR A 737 -16.07 24.78 0.42
C TYR A 737 -17.32 25.43 1.04
N GLN A 738 -18.19 26.01 0.21
CA GLN A 738 -19.42 26.65 0.66
C GLN A 738 -20.46 25.68 1.26
N GLN A 739 -20.36 24.39 0.92
CA GLN A 739 -21.25 23.33 1.43
C GLN A 739 -20.70 22.64 2.69
N LEU A 740 -19.49 23.00 3.15
CA LEU A 740 -18.90 22.48 4.38
C LEU A 740 -19.38 23.25 5.61
N GLU A 741 -19.48 22.56 6.75
CA GLU A 741 -19.69 23.20 8.04
C GLU A 741 -18.46 24.03 8.47
N PRO A 742 -18.60 25.05 9.33
CA PRO A 742 -17.47 25.90 9.74
C PRO A 742 -16.26 25.13 10.27
N ARG A 743 -16.50 24.05 11.03
CA ARG A 743 -15.44 23.17 11.54
C ARG A 743 -14.70 22.44 10.41
N GLN A 744 -15.43 21.95 9.41
CA GLN A 744 -14.85 21.27 8.25
C GLN A 744 -14.08 22.25 7.35
N GLN A 745 -14.51 23.51 7.26
CA GLN A 745 -13.77 24.56 6.53
C GLN A 745 -12.40 24.85 7.16
N GLU A 746 -12.32 24.91 8.50
CA GLU A 746 -11.04 25.08 9.20
C GLU A 746 -10.11 23.87 8.99
N GLN A 747 -10.63 22.65 9.11
CA GLN A 747 -9.87 21.42 8.85
C GLN A 747 -9.38 21.32 7.40
N LEU A 748 -10.20 21.76 6.44
CA LEU A 748 -9.83 21.81 5.03
C LEU A 748 -8.65 22.77 4.78
N ARG A 749 -8.69 23.96 5.40
CA ARG A 749 -7.58 24.93 5.33
C ARG A 749 -6.30 24.34 5.90
N GLU A 750 -6.37 23.74 7.10
CA GLU A 750 -5.21 23.11 7.76
C GLU A 750 -4.59 22.02 6.89
N LEU A 751 -5.42 21.15 6.31
CA LEU A 751 -5.00 20.06 5.43
C LEU A 751 -4.25 20.59 4.22
N PHE A 752 -4.87 21.49 3.46
CA PHE A 752 -4.29 21.99 2.22
C PHE A 752 -3.03 22.83 2.46
N ALA A 753 -2.99 23.68 3.49
CA ALA A 753 -1.79 24.44 3.85
C ALA A 753 -0.61 23.52 4.21
N SER A 754 -0.88 22.40 4.88
CA SER A 754 0.15 21.42 5.27
C SER A 754 0.68 20.58 4.10
N LEU A 755 -0.07 20.51 3.00
CA LEU A 755 0.26 19.77 1.77
C LEU A 755 0.94 20.62 0.71
N VAL A 756 1.37 21.85 1.04
CA VAL A 756 2.12 22.73 0.15
C VAL A 756 3.48 23.06 0.75
N THR A 757 4.52 23.04 -0.08
CA THR A 757 5.84 23.55 0.25
C THR A 757 6.00 24.91 -0.43
N PRO A 758 6.14 26.01 0.33
CA PRO A 758 6.29 27.35 -0.25
C PRO A 758 7.54 27.46 -1.13
N GLY A 759 7.39 28.02 -2.33
CA GLY A 759 8.50 28.33 -3.24
C GLY A 759 9.19 29.66 -2.94
N GLU A 760 10.24 30.02 -3.69
CA GLU A 760 10.83 31.37 -3.64
C GLU A 760 9.86 32.45 -4.16
N SER A 761 8.86 32.03 -4.95
CA SER A 761 7.73 32.84 -5.42
C SER A 761 6.42 32.06 -5.28
N SER A 762 5.27 32.74 -5.18
CA SER A 762 3.94 32.10 -5.08
C SER A 762 3.54 31.28 -6.32
N SER A 763 4.29 31.41 -7.43
CA SER A 763 4.17 30.57 -8.63
C SER A 763 5.07 29.31 -8.60
N ASP A 764 5.94 29.19 -7.60
CA ASP A 764 6.85 28.06 -7.38
C ASP A 764 6.41 27.15 -6.22
N ASP A 765 5.19 27.35 -5.70
CA ASP A 765 4.63 26.49 -4.66
C ASP A 765 4.53 25.05 -5.16
N THR A 766 5.14 24.12 -4.43
CA THR A 766 5.18 22.71 -4.79
C THR A 766 4.32 21.87 -3.87
N ARG A 767 3.77 20.78 -4.39
CA ARG A 767 2.97 19.83 -3.61
C ARG A 767 3.87 19.06 -2.65
N ARG A 768 3.45 18.94 -1.39
CA ARG A 768 4.08 18.10 -0.38
C ARG A 768 3.27 16.82 -0.21
N ARG A 769 3.98 15.68 -0.23
CA ARG A 769 3.45 14.39 0.22
C ARG A 769 3.61 14.30 1.75
N ALA A 770 2.53 13.97 2.46
CA ALA A 770 2.54 13.85 3.91
C ALA A 770 1.91 12.53 4.38
N PRO A 771 2.38 11.92 5.49
CA PRO A 771 1.73 10.77 6.11
C PRO A 771 0.26 11.08 6.46
N ARG A 772 -0.66 10.20 6.07
CA ARG A 772 -2.10 10.32 6.37
C ARG A 772 -2.38 10.34 7.87
N ALA A 773 -1.48 9.78 8.68
CA ALA A 773 -1.54 9.82 10.14
C ALA A 773 -1.41 11.24 10.72
N GLU A 774 -0.76 12.18 10.02
CA GLU A 774 -0.69 13.59 10.43
C GLU A 774 -2.10 14.23 10.45
N PHE A 775 -3.04 13.66 9.69
CA PHE A 775 -4.39 14.17 9.52
C PHE A 775 -5.46 13.24 10.12
N ALA A 776 -5.10 12.40 11.09
CA ALA A 776 -6.03 11.44 11.71
C ALA A 776 -7.19 12.13 12.46
N HIS A 777 -7.01 13.39 12.87
CA HIS A 777 -8.03 14.23 13.51
C HIS A 777 -9.02 14.89 12.53
N ILE A 778 -8.74 14.84 11.23
CA ILE A 778 -9.63 15.40 10.20
C ILE A 778 -10.83 14.49 9.99
N ASP A 779 -12.00 15.10 9.82
CA ASP A 779 -13.26 14.40 9.57
C ASP A 779 -13.14 13.43 8.37
N THR A 780 -13.62 12.20 8.57
CA THR A 780 -13.54 11.15 7.54
C THR A 780 -14.46 11.45 6.37
N GLU A 781 -15.64 12.04 6.62
CA GLU A 781 -16.58 12.43 5.57
C GLU A 781 -15.98 13.51 4.66
N LEU A 782 -15.22 14.45 5.23
CA LEU A 782 -14.49 15.47 4.47
C LEU A 782 -13.44 14.83 3.55
N ILE A 783 -12.65 13.88 4.07
CA ILE A 783 -11.62 13.18 3.30
C ILE A 783 -12.22 12.36 2.16
N GLU A 784 -13.30 11.61 2.42
CA GLU A 784 -14.04 10.86 1.39
C GLU A 784 -14.60 11.79 0.31
N ARG A 785 -15.09 12.97 0.69
CA ARG A 785 -15.60 13.97 -0.25
C ARG A 785 -14.49 14.58 -1.12
N LEU A 786 -13.33 14.85 -0.54
CA LEU A 786 -12.14 15.33 -1.28
C LEU A 786 -11.58 14.29 -2.24
N ASP A 787 -11.62 13.01 -1.84
CA ASP A 787 -11.27 11.87 -2.69
C ASP A 787 -12.26 11.73 -3.86
N HIS A 788 -13.57 11.77 -3.58
CA HIS A 788 -14.62 11.70 -4.58
C HIS A 788 -14.51 12.84 -5.61
N LEU A 789 -14.19 14.06 -5.16
CA LEU A 789 -13.96 15.21 -6.05
C LEU A 789 -12.57 15.20 -6.70
N ARG A 790 -11.73 14.21 -6.36
CA ARG A 790 -10.38 14.00 -6.90
C ARG A 790 -9.46 15.20 -6.68
N LEU A 791 -9.61 15.85 -5.53
CA LEU A 791 -8.78 16.98 -5.11
C LEU A 791 -7.53 16.52 -4.34
N LEU A 792 -7.58 15.30 -3.79
CA LEU A 792 -6.46 14.63 -3.14
C LEU A 792 -6.10 13.33 -3.88
N THR A 793 -4.86 12.93 -3.73
CA THR A 793 -4.35 11.61 -4.11
C THR A 793 -3.81 10.92 -2.87
N PHE A 794 -4.17 9.65 -2.72
CA PHE A 794 -3.67 8.78 -1.66
C PHE A 794 -2.67 7.80 -2.25
N ASP A 795 -1.54 7.66 -1.57
CA ASP A 795 -0.47 6.72 -1.93
C ASP A 795 0.04 6.07 -0.63
N ARG A 796 1.11 5.27 -0.70
CA ARG A 796 1.83 4.80 0.48
C ARG A 796 3.28 5.24 0.41
N ASP A 797 3.80 5.65 1.56
CA ASP A 797 5.21 5.92 1.74
C ASP A 797 6.00 4.65 1.38
N PRO A 798 6.93 4.69 0.41
CA PRO A 798 7.69 3.51 0.00
C PRO A 798 8.54 2.94 1.14
N ALA A 799 8.97 3.78 2.09
CA ALA A 799 9.89 3.41 3.17
C ALA A 799 9.21 2.64 4.31
N THR A 800 8.03 3.09 4.69
CA THR A 800 7.29 2.67 5.89
C THR A 800 6.01 1.90 5.55
N GLY A 801 5.57 1.97 4.28
CA GLY A 801 4.27 1.47 3.85
C GLY A 801 3.09 2.25 4.44
N ALA A 802 3.34 3.34 5.18
CA ALA A 802 2.29 4.13 5.80
C ALA A 802 1.47 4.85 4.71
N PRO A 803 0.13 4.97 4.88
CA PRO A 803 -0.68 5.74 3.96
C PRO A 803 -0.21 7.20 3.92
N THR A 804 -0.10 7.77 2.74
CA THR A 804 0.26 9.17 2.48
C THR A 804 -0.83 9.86 1.70
N VAL A 805 -0.93 11.17 1.85
CA VAL A 805 -1.85 12.04 1.13
C VAL A 805 -1.08 13.20 0.50
N GLU A 806 -1.52 13.61 -0.69
CA GLU A 806 -0.93 14.68 -1.50
C GLU A 806 -2.06 15.39 -2.27
N ILE A 807 -1.87 16.65 -2.66
CA ILE A 807 -2.79 17.35 -3.56
C ILE A 807 -2.78 16.67 -4.94
N ALA A 808 -3.95 16.43 -5.51
CA ALA A 808 -4.06 15.66 -6.76
C ALA A 808 -3.31 16.29 -7.94
N HIS A 809 -3.29 17.62 -8.04
CA HIS A 809 -2.59 18.33 -9.12
C HIS A 809 -2.20 19.76 -8.75
N GLU A 810 -1.09 20.27 -9.30
CA GLU A 810 -0.61 21.67 -9.15
C GLU A 810 -1.61 22.70 -9.71
N ALA A 811 -2.53 22.25 -10.56
CA ALA A 811 -3.61 23.09 -11.09
C ALA A 811 -4.48 23.69 -9.97
N LEU A 812 -4.65 22.97 -8.86
CA LEU A 812 -5.39 23.49 -7.71
C LEU A 812 -4.67 24.68 -7.08
N LEU A 813 -3.34 24.62 -6.95
CA LEU A 813 -2.52 25.73 -6.44
C LEU A 813 -2.59 26.93 -7.38
N ASN A 814 -2.48 26.68 -8.69
CA ASN A 814 -2.41 27.74 -9.68
C ASN A 814 -3.76 28.42 -9.95
N HIS A 815 -4.89 27.74 -9.78
CA HIS A 815 -6.19 28.27 -10.22
C HIS A 815 -7.19 28.52 -9.10
N TRP A 816 -6.98 27.99 -7.88
CA TRP A 816 -7.89 28.23 -6.75
C TRP A 816 -7.40 29.40 -5.88
N PRO A 817 -8.03 30.60 -5.95
CA PRO A 817 -7.51 31.80 -5.27
C PRO A 817 -7.47 31.65 -3.75
N ARG A 818 -8.47 31.00 -3.17
CA ARG A 818 -8.57 30.75 -1.73
C ARG A 818 -7.45 29.86 -1.20
N LEU A 819 -7.01 28.89 -2.00
CA LEU A 819 -5.88 28.03 -1.62
C LEU A 819 -4.58 28.84 -1.57
N ARG A 820 -4.36 29.77 -2.50
CA ARG A 820 -3.21 30.69 -2.45
C ARG A 820 -3.25 31.60 -1.23
N GLU A 821 -4.42 32.13 -0.87
CA GLU A 821 -4.57 32.91 0.37
C GLU A 821 -4.23 32.11 1.64
N TRP A 822 -4.36 30.78 1.61
CA TRP A 822 -4.00 29.92 2.75
C TRP A 822 -2.51 29.59 2.82
N THR A 823 -1.78 29.68 1.71
CA THR A 823 -0.34 29.37 1.64
C THR A 823 0.53 30.62 1.77
N ASP A 824 0.02 31.79 1.39
CA ASP A 824 0.71 33.09 1.47
C ASP A 824 0.72 33.71 2.89
N GLY A 825 0.04 33.11 3.88
CA GLY A 825 -0.11 33.67 5.24
C GLY A 825 0.07 32.66 6.35
#